data_AF-A0A554G794-F1
#
_entry.id   AF-A0A554G794-F1
#
_cell.length_a   1.000
_cell.length_b   1.000
_cell.length_c   1.000
_cell.angle_alpha   90.00
_cell.angle_beta   90.00
_cell.angle_gamma   90.00
#
_symmetry.space_group_name_H-M   'P 1'
#
loop_
_entity.id
_entity.type
_entity.pdbx_description
1 polymer ?
#
loop_
_entity_poly.entity_id
_entity_poly.type
_entity_poly.pdbx_seq_one_letter_code
_entity_poly.pdbx_strand_id
1 'polypeptide(L)'
;MAELAATLPGDFHTWRLLLSVPFRVPRAARALAFSGLFAALIPLSSLAAPTSVTVIGDLQSEAGCAADNDPTCAQTALAYDAADDKWQGSFNVPVGTWHFKVALDGSLAQTHGGPGGADVVLKQTTAGAVKFYFDATTLYVTSNRSSTIATVAGTLQAQLGCPGDWSPDCLRTMMQDPDGDGIYTFTTKALTKGNYECKVALDENWTTAYPSSNATFTVEEDGQEMVFTFDSGESKKVTIRAAGAPAGNLLLARAHWIARDTVVWSPEVAVPEGTEFKLHTAPTGGMTLDSTGVQGGSAVTLTLDAAGLSAAQAARFPNLVGRKVLKLSQADVANAATWLKGQVALSATNAAGVLLDATSAQLAGALDDLDTYDGALGVTFAAGVPTLRVWAPTAKSVNVLLFDGANPAGTFSRVAMTAGAKGVWSAAGDATWKNRFYLYEVEVYARKEGRVVTNRVTDPYSVALSINSELSQVVDLADPTLAPQGWSALAKPKLEAPEDIVLYELHARDFSINDLTVPESERGTFKAFTRDSDGMKHLTRLAKAGLTHVHLLPVFDIATINEDRAQQQKPAGDLVSLPPDSDQQQAAVKAVADLDGFNWGYDPYHYTVPEGSYSTNAQGPTRTVEFREMVQSLNQHGLRVVMDVVYNHTNSSGQDAKSVLDRIVPGYYHRLSDDGNVETSTCCQNTASENAMMEKLLIDSVVTWATAYKVDGFRFDLMGHHMKSNLVKLRATLDALTVEKDGVDGKAIYVYGEGWDFGEMLGNARGINATQANMAGTGIGTFNDRLRDAARGGGPFSGLQDQGFISGLLSAPNNTNQGAEAAQKERLLVYGDWIRVGLTGNLKDYPLVDRTGKTVTGEGVDYNGAKAGYTLDPQEVITYVSAHDNETLFDAIQLKAPRDLAMAERVRMQNLGLSLVALSQGIPFFHAGDELLRSKSLDRNSYNSGDWFNKLDWTYQSNNWGVGLPPAADNEGNWQLFKPMLADAALKPSPADILRARDHFEELLAIRKSSRLFRLRTGAEVTQLVHFENTGPNQIPGLIVMAMQDHGTSEEGKRAIVLFNGTNAAQTFKADGYKSLKLKLHPVQQASTDPVVRTSAYDAATGGFTVPARTTAVFVSEDKVVDPDPQDPQDPQDPDKSDGCGCQSTVPGPLGAVSLLMLCGLALKLRRRRA
;
A
#
# COMPACT_ATOMS: atom_id res chain seq x y z
N MET A 1 -32.10 -42.22 19.83
CA MET A 1 -32.68 -43.58 19.93
C MET A 1 -31.66 -44.55 19.38
N ALA A 2 -31.53 -45.77 19.93
CA ALA A 2 -30.71 -46.90 19.44
C ALA A 2 -29.17 -46.67 19.37
N GLU A 3 -28.28 -47.64 19.67
CA GLU A 3 -28.37 -48.89 20.45
C GLU A 3 -26.95 -49.39 20.86
N LEU A 4 -26.85 -50.47 21.69
CA LEU A 4 -25.65 -51.25 22.09
C LEU A 4 -24.64 -50.54 23.05
N ALA A 5 -24.26 -51.00 24.27
CA ALA A 5 -24.34 -52.27 25.03
C ALA A 5 -23.29 -53.37 24.66
N ALA A 6 -22.68 -54.17 25.56
CA ALA A 6 -22.67 -54.30 27.04
C ALA A 6 -21.36 -55.00 27.55
N THR A 7 -20.95 -54.96 28.83
CA THR A 7 -21.18 -55.96 29.93
C THR A 7 -20.30 -55.57 31.15
N LEU A 8 -20.66 -55.62 32.46
CA LEU A 8 -21.21 -56.66 33.39
C LEU A 8 -20.17 -57.71 33.88
N PRO A 9 -20.27 -58.30 35.11
CA PRO A 9 -21.35 -58.31 36.14
C PRO A 9 -20.89 -57.79 37.55
N GLY A 10 -21.64 -57.84 38.67
CA GLY A 10 -23.01 -58.31 38.99
C GLY A 10 -23.40 -58.11 40.49
N ASP A 11 -24.68 -58.37 40.84
CA ASP A 11 -25.35 -58.06 42.13
C ASP A 11 -25.09 -59.03 43.33
N PHE A 12 -25.43 -58.61 44.58
CA PHE A 12 -26.66 -59.07 45.30
C PHE A 12 -26.85 -58.55 46.74
N HIS A 13 -28.13 -58.52 47.16
CA HIS A 13 -28.69 -58.47 48.54
C HIS A 13 -28.55 -57.19 49.41
N THR A 14 -29.48 -56.81 50.29
CA THR A 14 -30.95 -56.61 50.28
C THR A 14 -31.40 -56.21 51.70
N TRP A 15 -31.96 -55.00 51.84
CA TRP A 15 -33.27 -54.66 52.47
C TRP A 15 -33.72 -55.14 53.87
N ARG A 16 -34.52 -54.27 54.54
CA ARG A 16 -35.61 -54.44 55.57
C ARG A 16 -35.46 -53.43 56.74
N LEU A 17 -36.45 -53.00 57.55
CA LEU A 17 -37.95 -52.91 57.62
C LEU A 17 -38.29 -52.00 58.85
N LEU A 18 -39.49 -51.51 59.24
CA LEU A 18 -40.93 -51.60 58.88
C LEU A 18 -41.50 -50.16 58.64
N LEU A 19 -42.74 -49.82 58.24
CA LEU A 19 -44.09 -50.42 58.11
C LEU A 19 -45.08 -50.38 59.31
N SER A 20 -46.04 -49.43 59.26
CA SER A 20 -47.44 -49.54 59.76
C SER A 20 -48.31 -48.42 59.12
N VAL A 21 -49.33 -48.59 58.23
CA VAL A 21 -50.37 -49.63 57.96
C VAL A 21 -51.53 -49.51 58.98
N PRO A 22 -52.83 -49.33 58.58
CA PRO A 22 -53.56 -50.29 57.70
C PRO A 22 -54.73 -49.84 56.76
N PHE A 23 -54.92 -50.61 55.67
CA PHE A 23 -56.19 -50.94 54.93
C PHE A 23 -57.03 -49.81 54.26
N ARG A 24 -57.83 -50.03 53.19
CA ARG A 24 -58.22 -51.22 52.37
C ARG A 24 -58.51 -50.81 50.89
N VAL A 25 -58.91 -51.76 50.03
CA VAL A 25 -58.91 -51.72 48.53
C VAL A 25 -60.26 -52.31 48.02
N PRO A 26 -60.92 -51.91 46.88
CA PRO A 26 -60.33 -51.59 45.55
C PRO A 26 -61.04 -50.53 44.62
N ARG A 27 -60.55 -50.44 43.36
CA ARG A 27 -61.25 -50.11 42.06
C ARG A 27 -61.57 -48.65 41.62
N ALA A 28 -60.87 -48.27 40.53
CA ALA A 28 -61.36 -47.68 39.26
C ALA A 28 -61.92 -46.24 39.14
N ALA A 29 -61.29 -45.50 38.20
CA ALA A 29 -61.80 -44.43 37.32
C ALA A 29 -62.07 -42.99 37.84
N ARG A 30 -61.60 -42.04 37.02
CA ARG A 30 -61.99 -40.61 36.86
C ARG A 30 -61.79 -39.62 38.04
N ALA A 31 -60.77 -38.77 37.82
CA ALA A 31 -60.86 -37.29 37.79
C ALA A 31 -60.79 -36.44 39.09
N LEU A 32 -60.29 -35.21 38.86
CA LEU A 32 -60.47 -33.94 39.57
C LEU A 32 -59.70 -33.61 40.87
N ALA A 33 -59.43 -32.29 40.95
CA ALA A 33 -59.10 -31.45 42.10
C ALA A 33 -57.74 -31.64 42.81
N PHE A 34 -56.82 -30.69 42.54
CA PHE A 34 -55.86 -30.17 43.52
C PHE A 34 -56.14 -28.67 43.69
N SER A 35 -56.30 -28.21 44.93
CA SER A 35 -56.44 -26.78 45.28
C SER A 35 -56.12 -26.59 46.77
N GLY A 36 -55.45 -25.51 47.18
CA GLY A 36 -54.73 -24.51 46.39
C GLY A 36 -54.29 -23.32 47.26
N LEU A 37 -53.24 -22.62 46.86
CA LEU A 37 -52.94 -21.27 47.36
C LEU A 37 -52.10 -20.45 46.36
N PHE A 38 -52.58 -20.33 45.13
CA PHE A 38 -52.02 -19.38 44.16
C PHE A 38 -52.59 -17.98 44.43
N ALA A 39 -51.72 -17.00 44.65
CA ALA A 39 -52.05 -15.61 44.36
C ALA A 39 -52.13 -15.44 42.84
N ALA A 40 -53.05 -14.60 42.37
CA ALA A 40 -53.41 -14.54 40.95
C ALA A 40 -52.36 -13.83 40.09
N LEU A 41 -51.38 -14.60 39.58
CA LEU A 41 -50.79 -14.29 38.27
C LEU A 41 -51.84 -14.59 37.22
N ILE A 42 -52.53 -13.53 36.78
CA ILE A 42 -53.37 -13.57 35.57
C ILE A 42 -52.43 -13.92 34.40
N PRO A 43 -52.75 -14.91 33.55
CA PRO A 43 -51.95 -15.13 32.35
C PRO A 43 -52.04 -13.87 31.48
N LEU A 44 -50.89 -13.40 30.97
CA LEU A 44 -50.88 -12.42 29.90
C LEU A 44 -51.47 -13.07 28.64
N SER A 45 -52.80 -13.05 28.56
CA SER A 45 -53.53 -13.25 27.33
C SER A 45 -52.97 -12.31 26.28
N SER A 46 -52.72 -12.82 25.08
CA SER A 46 -52.47 -11.98 23.91
C SER A 46 -53.53 -10.88 23.87
N LEU A 47 -53.09 -9.62 24.01
CA LEU A 47 -53.89 -8.50 23.52
C LEU A 47 -54.21 -8.79 22.05
N ALA A 48 -55.45 -8.59 21.66
CA ALA A 48 -55.78 -8.62 20.24
C ALA A 48 -54.91 -7.56 19.55
N ALA A 49 -54.39 -7.85 18.35
CA ALA A 49 -53.74 -6.83 17.55
C ALA A 49 -54.74 -5.65 17.37
N PRO A 50 -54.31 -4.39 17.55
CA PRO A 50 -55.21 -3.25 17.51
C PRO A 50 -55.95 -3.20 16.17
N THR A 51 -57.23 -2.88 16.21
CA THR A 51 -58.08 -2.75 15.02
C THR A 51 -57.93 -1.37 14.35
N SER A 52 -57.47 -0.37 15.10
CA SER A 52 -56.99 0.91 14.58
C SER A 52 -55.87 1.50 15.43
N VAL A 53 -55.03 2.32 14.78
CA VAL A 53 -53.95 3.09 15.41
C VAL A 53 -53.98 4.51 14.86
N THR A 54 -54.12 5.51 15.72
CA THR A 54 -54.25 6.93 15.34
C THR A 54 -53.16 7.75 16.02
N VAL A 55 -52.38 8.53 15.28
CA VAL A 55 -51.44 9.50 15.86
C VAL A 55 -52.24 10.63 16.49
N ILE A 56 -52.11 10.80 17.80
CA ILE A 56 -52.75 11.84 18.61
C ILE A 56 -51.71 12.82 19.15
N GLY A 57 -52.07 14.08 19.33
CA GLY A 57 -51.15 15.10 19.85
C GLY A 57 -51.55 16.51 19.47
N ASP A 58 -50.65 17.47 19.74
CA ASP A 58 -50.82 18.91 19.42
C ASP A 58 -50.63 19.24 17.92
N LEU A 59 -50.26 18.24 17.10
CA LEU A 59 -50.13 18.34 15.65
C LEU A 59 -51.40 17.96 14.87
N GLN A 60 -52.43 17.44 15.53
CA GLN A 60 -53.54 16.78 14.83
C GLN A 60 -54.41 17.78 14.05
N SER A 61 -54.76 18.91 14.66
CA SER A 61 -55.50 19.99 14.01
C SER A 61 -54.77 20.52 12.78
N GLU A 62 -53.45 20.74 12.88
CA GLU A 62 -52.57 21.17 11.80
C GLU A 62 -52.38 20.10 10.71
N ALA A 63 -52.47 18.82 11.05
CA ALA A 63 -52.54 17.69 10.11
C ALA A 63 -53.94 17.50 9.48
N GLY A 64 -54.93 18.33 9.82
CA GLY A 64 -56.27 18.34 9.24
C GLY A 64 -57.37 17.66 10.05
N CYS A 65 -57.12 17.29 11.31
CA CYS A 65 -58.17 16.83 12.24
C CYS A 65 -59.07 17.99 12.70
N ALA A 66 -60.26 17.67 13.20
CA ALA A 66 -61.20 18.67 13.71
C ALA A 66 -60.79 19.26 15.08
N ALA A 67 -59.95 18.54 15.83
CA ALA A 67 -59.39 18.92 17.12
C ALA A 67 -58.11 18.10 17.40
N ASP A 68 -57.35 18.53 18.39
CA ASP A 68 -56.20 17.79 18.93
C ASP A 68 -56.62 16.72 19.93
N ASN A 69 -55.85 15.64 20.00
CA ASN A 69 -56.12 14.44 20.81
C ASN A 69 -57.46 13.75 20.49
N ASP A 70 -57.84 13.72 19.21
CA ASP A 70 -58.94 12.91 18.69
C ASP A 70 -58.42 11.52 18.25
N PRO A 71 -58.67 10.44 19.03
CA PRO A 71 -58.20 9.10 18.68
C PRO A 71 -58.95 8.48 17.48
N THR A 72 -60.01 9.14 16.99
CA THR A 72 -60.83 8.71 15.85
C THR A 72 -60.53 9.46 14.55
N CYS A 73 -59.59 10.41 14.56
CA CYS A 73 -59.28 11.23 13.39
C CYS A 73 -58.69 10.42 12.22
N ALA A 74 -59.44 10.28 11.13
CA ALA A 74 -59.02 9.57 9.93
C ALA A 74 -57.81 10.19 9.17
N GLN A 75 -57.48 11.48 9.39
CA GLN A 75 -56.34 12.13 8.73
C GLN A 75 -54.98 11.73 9.34
N THR A 76 -54.98 11.26 10.59
CA THR A 76 -53.78 10.82 11.33
C THR A 76 -53.83 9.34 11.73
N ALA A 77 -54.77 8.59 11.16
CA ALA A 77 -54.81 7.14 11.24
C ALA A 77 -53.63 6.51 10.48
N LEU A 78 -52.95 5.55 11.10
CA LEU A 78 -51.93 4.74 10.46
C LEU A 78 -52.58 3.53 9.76
N ALA A 79 -52.00 3.10 8.64
CA ALA A 79 -52.38 1.87 7.97
C ALA A 79 -51.49 0.72 8.48
N TYR A 80 -52.06 -0.47 8.68
CA TYR A 80 -51.25 -1.67 8.91
C TYR A 80 -50.64 -2.15 7.60
N ASP A 81 -49.32 -2.31 7.59
CA ASP A 81 -48.60 -2.89 6.47
C ASP A 81 -48.19 -4.34 6.80
N ALA A 82 -48.70 -5.28 6.02
CA ALA A 82 -48.43 -6.71 6.20
C ALA A 82 -47.10 -7.16 5.59
N ALA A 83 -46.49 -6.38 4.69
CA ALA A 83 -45.13 -6.64 4.21
C ALA A 83 -44.11 -6.22 5.29
N ASP A 84 -44.37 -5.13 6.01
CA ASP A 84 -43.48 -4.60 7.06
C ASP A 84 -43.75 -5.12 8.48
N ASP A 85 -44.95 -5.64 8.77
CA ASP A 85 -45.40 -5.99 10.14
C ASP A 85 -45.45 -4.77 11.08
N LYS A 86 -45.82 -3.60 10.53
CA LYS A 86 -45.83 -2.30 11.23
C LYS A 86 -47.06 -1.48 10.87
N TRP A 87 -47.46 -0.59 11.75
CA TRP A 87 -48.42 0.47 11.45
C TRP A 87 -47.65 1.69 10.95
N GLN A 88 -47.95 2.15 9.74
CA GLN A 88 -47.27 3.28 9.12
C GLN A 88 -48.25 4.24 8.42
N GLY A 89 -47.85 5.52 8.35
CA GLY A 89 -48.66 6.58 7.75
C GLY A 89 -47.82 7.81 7.45
N SER A 90 -48.29 8.67 6.57
CA SER A 90 -47.61 9.92 6.22
C SER A 90 -48.60 11.03 5.95
N PHE A 91 -48.45 12.14 6.68
CA PHE A 91 -49.29 13.33 6.55
C PHE A 91 -48.42 14.59 6.71
N ASN A 92 -48.93 15.73 6.23
CA ASN A 92 -48.20 16.99 6.27
C ASN A 92 -48.20 17.57 7.68
N VAL A 93 -47.03 17.98 8.17
CA VAL A 93 -46.84 18.65 9.45
C VAL A 93 -46.13 19.99 9.21
N PRO A 94 -46.62 21.13 9.75
CA PRO A 94 -45.95 22.42 9.60
C PRO A 94 -44.62 22.52 10.35
N VAL A 95 -43.85 23.58 10.06
CA VAL A 95 -42.64 23.93 10.81
C VAL A 95 -43.00 24.17 12.28
N GLY A 96 -42.34 23.45 13.19
CA GLY A 96 -42.66 23.52 14.61
C GLY A 96 -41.94 22.48 15.47
N THR A 97 -42.25 22.49 16.76
CA THR A 97 -41.95 21.39 17.70
C THR A 97 -43.29 20.90 18.23
N TRP A 98 -43.55 19.62 18.03
CA TRP A 98 -44.85 18.98 18.25
C TRP A 98 -44.68 17.79 19.20
N HIS A 99 -45.76 17.43 19.90
CA HIS A 99 -45.80 16.37 20.91
C HIS A 99 -46.89 15.37 20.54
N PHE A 100 -46.51 14.11 20.32
CA PHE A 100 -47.45 13.09 19.86
C PHE A 100 -47.33 11.74 20.57
N LYS A 101 -48.41 10.98 20.45
CA LYS A 101 -48.61 9.59 20.89
C LYS A 101 -49.36 8.84 19.79
N VAL A 102 -49.54 7.54 19.95
CA VAL A 102 -50.61 6.82 19.26
C VAL A 102 -51.71 6.43 20.24
N ALA A 103 -52.96 6.47 19.80
CA ALA A 103 -54.11 5.87 20.46
C ALA A 103 -54.52 4.60 19.72
N LEU A 104 -54.85 3.55 20.47
CA LEU A 104 -55.34 2.27 19.93
C LEU A 104 -56.87 2.20 20.00
N ASP A 105 -57.49 1.52 19.03
CA ASP A 105 -58.93 1.21 18.99
C ASP A 105 -59.86 2.41 19.23
N GLY A 106 -59.44 3.61 18.79
CA GLY A 106 -60.19 4.85 18.98
C GLY A 106 -60.27 5.33 20.44
N SER A 107 -59.34 4.91 21.32
CA SER A 107 -59.44 5.13 22.76
C SER A 107 -58.23 5.88 23.37
N LEU A 108 -58.49 7.04 23.98
CA LEU A 108 -57.49 7.75 24.81
C LEU A 108 -57.10 6.99 26.09
N ALA A 109 -57.78 5.89 26.43
CA ALA A 109 -57.38 5.03 27.55
C ALA A 109 -56.31 3.99 27.16
N GLN A 110 -55.95 3.90 25.87
CA GLN A 110 -54.92 3.00 25.34
C GLN A 110 -53.95 3.80 24.47
N THR A 111 -53.06 4.56 25.11
CA THR A 111 -52.12 5.44 24.42
C THR A 111 -50.66 5.08 24.69
N HIS A 112 -49.85 5.09 23.64
CA HIS A 112 -48.42 4.78 23.68
C HIS A 112 -47.60 5.93 23.10
N GLY A 113 -46.34 6.06 23.52
CA GLY A 113 -45.47 7.18 23.19
C GLY A 113 -44.01 6.87 23.53
N GLY A 114 -43.25 7.90 23.90
CA GLY A 114 -41.85 7.77 24.28
C GLY A 114 -41.62 7.08 25.65
N PRO A 115 -40.38 7.09 26.14
CA PRO A 115 -39.98 6.41 27.38
C PRO A 115 -40.95 6.67 28.55
N GLY A 116 -41.43 5.61 29.19
CA GLY A 116 -42.37 5.68 30.30
C GLY A 116 -43.79 6.19 29.95
N GLY A 117 -44.15 6.31 28.67
CA GLY A 117 -45.43 6.88 28.24
C GLY A 117 -45.42 8.42 28.12
N ALA A 118 -44.23 9.02 27.98
CA ALA A 118 -44.08 10.42 27.62
C ALA A 118 -44.61 10.71 26.20
N ASP A 119 -44.83 11.98 25.86
CA ASP A 119 -45.12 12.38 24.47
C ASP A 119 -43.82 12.36 23.66
N VAL A 120 -43.88 11.83 22.42
CA VAL A 120 -42.76 11.85 21.49
C VAL A 120 -42.61 13.24 20.90
N VAL A 121 -41.41 13.82 20.99
CA VAL A 121 -41.12 15.17 20.50
C VAL A 121 -40.66 15.11 19.04
N LEU A 122 -41.42 15.75 18.16
CA LEU A 122 -41.17 15.87 16.72
C LEU A 122 -40.68 17.29 16.40
N LYS A 123 -39.49 17.43 15.82
CA LYS A 123 -38.97 18.75 15.39
C LYS A 123 -38.94 18.83 13.87
N GLN A 124 -39.86 19.62 13.29
CA GLN A 124 -39.96 19.83 11.85
C GLN A 124 -39.39 21.21 11.48
N THR A 125 -38.29 21.24 10.73
CA THR A 125 -37.61 22.48 10.29
C THR A 125 -38.16 23.05 8.98
N THR A 126 -38.82 22.23 8.16
CA THR A 126 -39.45 22.59 6.88
C THR A 126 -40.80 21.91 6.76
N ALA A 127 -41.86 22.65 6.46
CA ALA A 127 -43.21 22.08 6.35
C ALA A 127 -43.29 21.06 5.21
N GLY A 128 -43.97 19.94 5.46
CA GLY A 128 -44.12 18.84 4.50
C GLY A 128 -44.49 17.53 5.18
N ALA A 129 -44.47 16.43 4.42
CA ALA A 129 -44.82 15.12 4.92
C ALA A 129 -43.82 14.63 6.00
N VAL A 130 -44.36 14.07 7.07
CA VAL A 130 -43.64 13.28 8.07
C VAL A 130 -44.18 11.86 8.03
N LYS A 131 -43.30 10.86 8.04
CA LYS A 131 -43.68 9.45 8.16
C LYS A 131 -43.65 9.03 9.63
N PHE A 132 -44.72 8.38 10.06
CA PHE A 132 -44.94 7.90 11.43
C PHE A 132 -45.02 6.38 11.45
N TYR A 133 -44.53 5.79 12.53
CA TYR A 133 -44.35 4.35 12.68
C TYR A 133 -44.80 3.92 14.08
N PHE A 134 -45.51 2.79 14.15
CA PHE A 134 -45.84 2.11 15.40
C PHE A 134 -45.68 0.59 15.25
N ASP A 135 -44.97 0.00 16.20
CA ASP A 135 -44.85 -1.46 16.33
C ASP A 135 -45.79 -1.96 17.43
N ALA A 136 -46.83 -2.70 17.05
CA ALA A 136 -47.80 -3.26 17.99
C ALA A 136 -47.21 -4.37 18.88
N THR A 137 -46.03 -4.91 18.56
CA THR A 137 -45.35 -5.97 19.34
C THR A 137 -44.56 -5.41 20.51
N THR A 138 -43.82 -4.32 20.27
CA THR A 138 -42.96 -3.66 21.27
C THR A 138 -43.59 -2.40 21.89
N LEU A 139 -44.70 -1.94 21.31
CA LEU A 139 -45.39 -0.68 21.61
C LEU A 139 -44.55 0.58 21.31
N TYR A 140 -43.50 0.44 20.49
CA TYR A 140 -42.60 1.52 20.11
C TYR A 140 -43.26 2.49 19.12
N VAL A 141 -43.10 3.79 19.38
CA VAL A 141 -43.71 4.90 18.61
C VAL A 141 -42.62 5.86 18.18
N THR A 142 -42.50 6.14 16.87
CA THR A 142 -41.61 7.19 16.37
C THR A 142 -42.08 7.78 15.04
N SER A 143 -41.31 8.74 14.53
CA SER A 143 -41.43 9.40 13.23
C SER A 143 -40.04 9.68 12.68
N ASN A 144 -39.91 9.87 11.37
CA ASN A 144 -38.65 10.23 10.72
C ASN A 144 -38.20 11.69 10.97
N ARG A 145 -38.72 12.31 12.05
CA ARG A 145 -38.38 13.64 12.59
C ARG A 145 -38.27 13.66 14.13
N SER A 146 -38.43 12.51 14.79
CA SER A 146 -38.23 12.33 16.23
C SER A 146 -37.07 11.39 16.55
N SER A 147 -36.80 10.40 15.69
CA SER A 147 -35.61 9.55 15.75
C SER A 147 -35.07 9.30 14.33
N THR A 148 -33.87 8.72 14.22
CA THR A 148 -33.42 8.06 13.00
C THR A 148 -34.26 6.79 12.78
N ILE A 149 -34.46 6.38 11.53
CA ILE A 149 -35.06 5.08 11.22
C ILE A 149 -33.92 4.14 10.77
N ALA A 150 -33.59 3.14 11.58
CA ALA A 150 -32.48 2.22 11.30
C ALA A 150 -33.01 0.81 10.97
N THR A 151 -32.49 0.19 9.91
CA THR A 151 -32.94 -1.13 9.41
C THR A 151 -31.76 -2.07 9.23
N VAL A 152 -31.84 -3.30 9.78
CA VAL A 152 -30.83 -4.36 9.53
C VAL A 152 -31.05 -5.00 8.14
N ALA A 153 -30.41 -4.44 7.12
CA ALA A 153 -30.52 -4.89 5.74
C ALA A 153 -29.43 -5.90 5.37
N GLY A 154 -29.79 -7.05 4.79
CA GLY A 154 -28.85 -8.16 4.58
C GLY A 154 -29.49 -9.48 4.14
N THR A 155 -28.70 -10.57 4.14
CA THR A 155 -29.08 -11.94 3.72
C THR A 155 -29.98 -12.68 4.72
N LEU A 156 -30.49 -11.97 5.72
CA LEU A 156 -31.41 -12.47 6.75
C LEU A 156 -32.87 -12.07 6.48
N GLN A 157 -33.10 -11.09 5.62
CA GLN A 157 -34.38 -10.37 5.55
C GLN A 157 -35.49 -11.19 4.90
N ALA A 158 -35.21 -11.92 3.82
CA ALA A 158 -36.18 -12.81 3.19
C ALA A 158 -36.68 -13.88 4.16
N GLN A 159 -35.81 -14.37 5.04
CA GLN A 159 -36.16 -15.33 6.10
C GLN A 159 -36.98 -14.71 7.23
N LEU A 160 -36.81 -13.42 7.51
CA LEU A 160 -37.62 -12.66 8.47
C LEU A 160 -38.98 -12.21 7.90
N GLY A 161 -39.24 -12.47 6.62
CA GLY A 161 -40.51 -12.19 5.94
C GLY A 161 -40.51 -10.95 5.04
N CYS A 162 -39.36 -10.31 4.80
CA CYS A 162 -39.24 -9.24 3.81
C CYS A 162 -39.45 -9.77 2.38
N PRO A 163 -39.80 -8.89 1.41
CA PRO A 163 -39.93 -9.28 0.00
C PRO A 163 -38.65 -9.85 -0.64
N GLY A 164 -37.49 -9.59 -0.04
CA GLY A 164 -36.19 -10.09 -0.46
C GLY A 164 -35.10 -9.72 0.56
N ASP A 165 -33.84 -9.99 0.20
CA ASP A 165 -32.66 -9.58 0.95
C ASP A 165 -32.10 -8.24 0.46
N TRP A 166 -31.39 -7.53 1.34
CA TRP A 166 -30.79 -6.20 1.09
C TRP A 166 -31.81 -5.07 0.78
N SER A 167 -32.99 -5.14 1.40
CA SER A 167 -34.04 -4.11 1.38
C SER A 167 -33.90 -3.14 2.57
N PRO A 168 -33.33 -1.93 2.42
CA PRO A 168 -33.18 -0.97 3.51
C PRO A 168 -34.53 -0.40 4.00
N ASP A 169 -35.54 -0.52 3.16
CA ASP A 169 -36.93 -0.11 3.32
C ASP A 169 -37.80 -1.14 4.07
N CYS A 170 -37.36 -2.40 4.25
CA CYS A 170 -38.15 -3.40 4.97
C CYS A 170 -38.11 -3.23 6.50
N LEU A 171 -39.20 -2.73 7.07
CA LEU A 171 -39.32 -2.40 8.50
C LEU A 171 -39.54 -3.60 9.42
N ARG A 172 -39.65 -4.83 8.88
CA ARG A 172 -39.54 -6.08 9.69
C ARG A 172 -38.22 -6.16 10.44
N THR A 173 -37.19 -5.53 9.90
CA THR A 173 -35.83 -5.41 10.45
C THR A 173 -35.55 -4.03 11.06
N MET A 174 -36.59 -3.24 11.37
CA MET A 174 -36.44 -1.92 12.00
C MET A 174 -35.93 -2.06 13.43
N MET A 175 -34.81 -1.39 13.71
CA MET A 175 -34.18 -1.28 15.02
C MET A 175 -34.84 -0.18 15.85
N GLN A 176 -34.84 -0.33 17.17
CA GLN A 176 -35.61 0.50 18.09
C GLN A 176 -34.74 1.00 19.25
N ASP A 177 -34.90 2.26 19.61
CA ASP A 177 -34.22 2.94 20.73
C ASP A 177 -35.31 3.40 21.73
N PRO A 178 -35.77 2.52 22.64
CA PRO A 178 -36.98 2.73 23.45
C PRO A 178 -36.75 3.54 24.74
N ASP A 179 -35.50 3.74 25.16
CA ASP A 179 -35.07 4.54 26.29
C ASP A 179 -34.33 5.83 25.90
N GLY A 180 -33.86 5.94 24.66
CA GLY A 180 -33.30 7.18 24.09
C GLY A 180 -31.82 7.40 24.39
N ASP A 181 -31.04 6.31 24.57
CA ASP A 181 -29.60 6.38 24.84
C ASP A 181 -28.75 6.47 23.56
N GLY A 182 -29.37 6.27 22.39
CA GLY A 182 -28.75 6.28 21.06
C GLY A 182 -28.37 4.90 20.51
N ILE A 183 -28.58 3.81 21.27
CA ILE A 183 -28.23 2.43 20.90
C ILE A 183 -29.47 1.69 20.37
N TYR A 184 -29.71 1.85 19.07
CA TYR A 184 -30.79 1.16 18.37
C TYR A 184 -30.59 -0.35 18.43
N THR A 185 -31.63 -1.10 18.78
CA THR A 185 -31.57 -2.56 18.97
C THR A 185 -32.62 -3.29 18.13
N PHE A 186 -32.26 -4.43 17.55
CA PHE A 186 -33.16 -5.39 16.91
C PHE A 186 -32.84 -6.82 17.36
N THR A 187 -33.86 -7.65 17.62
CA THR A 187 -33.69 -9.01 18.14
C THR A 187 -34.60 -10.00 17.41
N THR A 188 -34.09 -11.18 17.05
CA THR A 188 -34.88 -12.22 16.36
C THR A 188 -34.52 -13.64 16.81
N LYS A 189 -35.51 -14.55 16.74
CA LYS A 189 -35.36 -16.01 16.90
C LYS A 189 -35.87 -16.79 15.67
N ALA A 190 -35.96 -16.15 14.51
CA ALA A 190 -36.51 -16.74 13.29
C ALA A 190 -35.44 -17.18 12.27
N LEU A 191 -34.16 -17.00 12.60
CA LEU A 191 -33.04 -17.45 11.79
C LEU A 191 -32.74 -18.94 12.03
N THR A 192 -32.28 -19.62 10.99
CA THR A 192 -31.81 -21.02 11.01
C THR A 192 -30.30 -21.06 11.16
N LYS A 193 -29.73 -22.23 11.45
CA LYS A 193 -28.28 -22.41 11.43
C LYS A 193 -27.70 -22.04 10.07
N GLY A 194 -26.74 -21.11 10.04
CA GLY A 194 -26.16 -20.59 8.81
C GLY A 194 -25.20 -19.42 9.01
N ASN A 195 -24.54 -19.02 7.92
CA ASN A 195 -23.75 -17.79 7.86
C ASN A 195 -24.56 -16.72 7.13
N TYR A 196 -24.51 -15.49 7.64
CA TYR A 196 -25.32 -14.36 7.19
C TYR A 196 -24.46 -13.10 7.10
N GLU A 197 -24.89 -12.15 6.26
CA GLU A 197 -24.29 -10.83 6.14
C GLU A 197 -25.34 -9.73 6.27
N CYS A 198 -24.99 -8.60 6.88
CA CYS A 198 -25.85 -7.42 6.91
C CYS A 198 -25.10 -6.08 7.05
N LYS A 199 -25.86 -4.99 6.92
CA LYS A 199 -25.54 -3.61 7.28
C LYS A 199 -26.76 -3.00 7.97
N VAL A 200 -26.54 -1.94 8.74
CA VAL A 200 -27.61 -1.07 9.24
C VAL A 200 -27.73 0.10 8.27
N ALA A 201 -28.83 0.14 7.52
CA ALA A 201 -29.19 1.24 6.62
C ALA A 201 -30.05 2.27 7.37
N LEU A 202 -29.89 3.56 7.05
CA LEU A 202 -30.62 4.65 7.72
C LEU A 202 -31.65 5.31 6.79
N ASP A 203 -32.76 5.72 7.40
CA ASP A 203 -33.87 6.44 6.80
C ASP A 203 -34.44 5.75 5.53
N GLU A 204 -34.59 4.43 5.63
CA GLU A 204 -35.19 3.54 4.61
C GLU A 204 -34.43 3.47 3.27
N ASN A 205 -33.14 3.87 3.22
CA ASN A 205 -32.38 3.92 1.97
C ASN A 205 -30.86 3.70 2.15
N TRP A 206 -30.13 3.57 1.04
CA TRP A 206 -28.70 3.26 1.03
C TRP A 206 -27.74 4.48 1.09
N THR A 207 -28.24 5.72 1.22
CA THR A 207 -27.38 6.92 1.27
C THR A 207 -26.45 6.94 2.48
N THR A 208 -26.90 6.39 3.61
CA THR A 208 -26.10 6.24 4.83
C THR A 208 -26.30 4.83 5.38
N ALA A 209 -25.24 4.04 5.47
CA ALA A 209 -25.27 2.70 6.04
C ALA A 209 -23.94 2.32 6.69
N TYR A 210 -24.00 1.44 7.70
CA TYR A 210 -22.85 1.01 8.50
C TYR A 210 -22.83 -0.52 8.69
N PRO A 211 -21.65 -1.19 8.74
CA PRO A 211 -20.34 -0.65 8.42
C PRO A 211 -20.21 -0.32 6.91
N SER A 212 -19.05 0.21 6.49
CA SER A 212 -18.73 0.41 5.07
C SER A 212 -18.69 -0.92 4.30
N SER A 213 -18.06 -1.94 4.89
CA SER A 213 -18.14 -3.34 4.46
C SER A 213 -19.30 -4.07 5.11
N ASN A 214 -19.70 -5.23 4.57
CA ASN A 214 -20.74 -6.06 5.16
C ASN A 214 -20.27 -6.65 6.50
N ALA A 215 -21.13 -6.63 7.52
CA ALA A 215 -20.90 -7.34 8.78
C ALA A 215 -21.34 -8.80 8.64
N THR A 216 -20.41 -9.74 8.81
CA THR A 216 -20.67 -11.18 8.74
C THR A 216 -20.96 -11.76 10.12
N PHE A 217 -21.89 -12.71 10.22
CA PHE A 217 -22.19 -13.42 11.46
C PHE A 217 -22.67 -14.86 11.20
N THR A 218 -22.57 -15.71 12.24
CA THR A 218 -23.02 -17.10 12.21
C THR A 218 -24.14 -17.29 13.22
N VAL A 219 -25.16 -18.04 12.82
CA VAL A 219 -26.21 -18.59 13.68
C VAL A 219 -25.90 -20.07 13.87
N GLU A 220 -25.71 -20.50 15.11
CA GLU A 220 -25.20 -21.85 15.43
C GLU A 220 -26.30 -22.90 15.61
N GLU A 221 -27.50 -22.49 16.01
CA GLU A 221 -28.65 -23.38 16.23
C GLU A 221 -29.93 -22.76 15.66
N ASP A 222 -30.84 -23.59 15.14
CA ASP A 222 -32.12 -23.11 14.61
C ASP A 222 -32.93 -22.42 15.72
N GLY A 223 -33.33 -21.16 15.49
CA GLY A 223 -34.04 -20.36 16.48
C GLY A 223 -33.18 -19.79 17.61
N GLN A 224 -31.85 -19.82 17.48
CA GLN A 224 -30.96 -19.06 18.35
C GLN A 224 -31.35 -17.57 18.32
N GLU A 225 -31.44 -16.96 19.51
CA GLU A 225 -31.81 -15.55 19.63
C GLU A 225 -30.61 -14.67 19.29
N MET A 226 -30.73 -13.89 18.21
CA MET A 226 -29.70 -12.98 17.75
C MET A 226 -30.09 -11.53 18.04
N VAL A 227 -29.16 -10.78 18.63
CA VAL A 227 -29.29 -9.37 19.02
C VAL A 227 -28.33 -8.54 18.17
N PHE A 228 -28.88 -7.54 17.51
CA PHE A 228 -28.20 -6.57 16.67
C PHE A 228 -28.31 -5.20 17.36
N THR A 229 -27.20 -4.48 17.51
CA THR A 229 -27.20 -3.11 18.06
C THR A 229 -26.45 -2.15 17.14
N PHE A 230 -26.87 -0.88 17.13
CA PHE A 230 -26.26 0.20 16.36
C PHE A 230 -26.14 1.47 17.21
N ASP A 231 -24.90 1.93 17.43
CA ASP A 231 -24.63 3.23 18.04
C ASP A 231 -24.85 4.37 17.04
N SER A 232 -25.90 5.18 17.25
CA SER A 232 -26.17 6.37 16.45
C SER A 232 -25.29 7.57 16.79
N GLY A 233 -24.47 7.49 17.85
CA GLY A 233 -23.48 8.48 18.29
C GLY A 233 -22.25 8.58 17.37
N GLU A 234 -21.08 8.90 17.92
CA GLU A 234 -19.86 9.13 17.12
C GLU A 234 -19.25 7.83 16.55
N SER A 235 -19.46 6.66 17.18
CA SER A 235 -18.78 5.44 16.72
C SER A 235 -19.42 4.81 15.47
N LYS A 236 -20.71 5.06 15.23
CA LYS A 236 -21.52 4.45 14.16
C LYS A 236 -21.46 2.91 14.14
N LYS A 237 -21.12 2.28 15.28
CA LYS A 237 -20.76 0.86 15.31
C LYS A 237 -22.00 -0.04 15.32
N VAL A 238 -21.99 -1.04 14.44
CA VAL A 238 -22.92 -2.17 14.44
C VAL A 238 -22.29 -3.34 15.20
N THR A 239 -23.03 -3.97 16.11
CA THR A 239 -22.62 -5.17 16.84
C THR A 239 -23.67 -6.27 16.70
N ILE A 240 -23.24 -7.51 16.54
CA ILE A 240 -24.11 -8.68 16.34
C ILE A 240 -23.67 -9.79 17.29
N ARG A 241 -24.58 -10.36 18.07
CA ARG A 241 -24.30 -11.44 19.04
C ARG A 241 -25.52 -12.31 19.30
N ALA A 242 -25.31 -13.53 19.78
CA ALA A 242 -26.39 -14.31 20.39
C ALA A 242 -26.80 -13.71 21.74
N ALA A 243 -28.07 -13.80 22.13
CA ALA A 243 -28.52 -13.41 23.46
C ALA A 243 -27.88 -14.30 24.54
N GLY A 244 -27.43 -13.68 25.63
CA GLY A 244 -26.66 -14.37 26.68
C GLY A 244 -25.19 -14.62 26.32
N ALA A 245 -24.73 -14.32 25.10
CA ALA A 245 -23.30 -14.20 24.82
C ALA A 245 -22.71 -13.05 25.65
N PRO A 246 -21.43 -13.15 26.07
CA PRO A 246 -20.76 -12.08 26.79
C PRO A 246 -20.68 -10.78 25.98
N ALA A 247 -20.48 -9.66 26.68
CA ALA A 247 -20.15 -8.40 26.05
C ALA A 247 -18.64 -8.35 25.74
N GLY A 248 -18.30 -8.10 24.48
CA GLY A 248 -16.93 -8.11 23.96
C GLY A 248 -16.51 -9.43 23.31
N ASN A 249 -15.28 -9.45 22.79
CA ASN A 249 -14.70 -10.57 22.07
C ASN A 249 -13.16 -10.61 22.21
N LEU A 250 -12.62 -11.69 22.78
CA LEU A 250 -11.18 -11.87 23.02
C LEU A 250 -10.37 -12.24 21.77
N LEU A 251 -11.02 -12.63 20.67
CA LEU A 251 -10.36 -12.83 19.37
C LEU A 251 -9.95 -11.49 18.75
N LEU A 252 -10.76 -10.45 18.95
CA LEU A 252 -10.45 -9.07 18.56
C LEU A 252 -9.45 -8.46 19.56
N ALA A 253 -8.64 -7.50 19.12
CA ALA A 253 -7.71 -6.77 19.97
C ALA A 253 -7.90 -5.26 19.85
N ARG A 254 -8.90 -4.72 20.57
CA ARG A 254 -9.31 -3.30 20.55
C ARG A 254 -8.65 -2.43 21.60
N ALA A 255 -7.83 -3.03 22.47
CA ALA A 255 -6.96 -2.31 23.38
C ALA A 255 -5.54 -2.23 22.80
N HIS A 256 -4.82 -1.13 23.03
CA HIS A 256 -3.47 -0.91 22.55
C HIS A 256 -2.54 -0.68 23.74
N TRP A 257 -1.63 -1.61 24.02
CA TRP A 257 -0.61 -1.46 25.06
C TRP A 257 0.58 -0.70 24.47
N ILE A 258 0.66 0.60 24.77
CA ILE A 258 1.54 1.55 24.06
C ILE A 258 2.83 1.92 24.81
N ALA A 259 2.91 1.62 26.10
CA ALA A 259 4.12 1.76 26.92
C ALA A 259 4.01 0.83 28.15
N ARG A 260 5.11 0.60 28.88
CA ARG A 260 5.20 -0.32 30.04
C ARG A 260 4.11 -0.14 31.10
N ASP A 261 3.58 1.08 31.24
CA ASP A 261 2.56 1.47 32.21
C ASP A 261 1.20 1.84 31.57
N THR A 262 1.12 1.96 30.24
CA THR A 262 0.02 2.65 29.55
C THR A 262 -0.67 1.75 28.52
N VAL A 263 -1.98 1.55 28.71
CA VAL A 263 -2.88 0.93 27.74
C VAL A 263 -3.91 1.95 27.29
N VAL A 264 -4.31 1.93 26.01
CA VAL A 264 -5.38 2.78 25.46
C VAL A 264 -6.52 1.88 24.99
N TRP A 265 -7.75 2.19 25.37
CA TRP A 265 -8.90 1.39 24.95
C TRP A 265 -10.19 2.22 24.94
N SER A 266 -10.95 2.12 23.86
CA SER A 266 -12.35 2.53 23.82
C SER A 266 -13.23 1.27 23.81
N PRO A 267 -13.93 0.95 24.91
CA PRO A 267 -14.98 -0.07 24.91
C PRO A 267 -16.07 0.23 23.87
N GLU A 268 -16.72 -0.82 23.37
CA GLU A 268 -17.82 -0.73 22.39
C GLU A 268 -19.14 -0.20 22.96
N VAL A 269 -19.21 0.03 24.27
CA VAL A 269 -20.41 0.48 24.98
C VAL A 269 -20.11 1.69 25.84
N ALA A 270 -21.17 2.39 26.28
CA ALA A 270 -21.06 3.49 27.22
C ALA A 270 -20.28 3.07 28.49
N VAL A 271 -19.32 3.89 28.89
CA VAL A 271 -18.47 3.68 30.07
C VAL A 271 -18.94 4.62 31.18
N PRO A 272 -19.83 4.17 32.09
CA PRO A 272 -20.33 4.99 33.18
C PRO A 272 -19.24 5.28 34.23
N GLU A 273 -19.48 6.30 35.06
CA GLU A 273 -18.69 6.55 36.26
C GLU A 273 -18.71 5.32 37.18
N GLY A 274 -17.57 5.02 37.82
CA GLY A 274 -17.41 3.80 38.63
C GLY A 274 -17.18 2.51 37.82
N THR A 275 -16.93 2.59 36.50
CA THR A 275 -16.43 1.43 35.73
C THR A 275 -15.05 1.02 36.23
N GLU A 276 -14.90 -0.25 36.61
CA GLU A 276 -13.60 -0.87 36.90
C GLU A 276 -13.02 -1.48 35.62
N PHE A 277 -11.76 -1.15 35.33
CA PHE A 277 -10.98 -1.75 34.24
C PHE A 277 -9.99 -2.77 34.81
N LYS A 278 -9.85 -3.93 34.15
CA LYS A 278 -8.87 -4.95 34.53
C LYS A 278 -8.03 -5.40 33.34
N LEU A 279 -6.73 -5.60 33.57
CA LEU A 279 -5.82 -6.32 32.68
C LEU A 279 -5.76 -7.78 33.14
N HIS A 280 -6.11 -8.70 32.26
CA HIS A 280 -6.08 -10.15 32.48
C HIS A 280 -4.91 -10.76 31.73
N THR A 281 -4.26 -11.74 32.37
CA THR A 281 -3.03 -12.37 31.87
C THR A 281 -3.07 -13.88 32.08
N ALA A 282 -2.72 -14.67 31.05
CA ALA A 282 -2.57 -16.12 31.17
C ALA A 282 -1.27 -16.57 30.48
N PRO A 283 -0.26 -17.05 31.22
CA PRO A 283 1.05 -17.39 30.66
C PRO A 283 0.99 -18.40 29.50
N THR A 284 0.06 -19.35 29.50
CA THR A 284 -0.10 -20.40 28.47
C THR A 284 -1.20 -20.11 27.45
N GLY A 285 -1.92 -18.99 27.60
CA GLY A 285 -3.23 -18.83 26.97
C GLY A 285 -4.31 -19.69 27.61
N GLY A 286 -5.46 -19.81 26.92
CA GLY A 286 -6.64 -20.52 27.39
C GLY A 286 -7.65 -19.68 28.19
N MET A 287 -7.54 -18.34 28.17
CA MET A 287 -8.61 -17.50 28.74
C MET A 287 -9.86 -17.54 27.87
N THR A 288 -11.01 -17.77 28.51
CA THR A 288 -12.34 -17.73 27.90
C THR A 288 -13.10 -16.48 28.35
N LEU A 289 -14.23 -16.20 27.70
CA LEU A 289 -15.13 -15.10 28.05
C LEU A 289 -16.53 -15.66 28.31
N ASP A 290 -17.11 -15.29 29.44
CA ASP A 290 -18.52 -15.59 29.79
C ASP A 290 -19.22 -14.35 30.34
N SER A 291 -20.51 -14.47 30.64
CA SER A 291 -21.36 -13.36 31.11
C SER A 291 -20.94 -12.76 32.46
N THR A 292 -19.99 -13.37 33.17
CA THR A 292 -19.40 -12.84 34.42
C THR A 292 -18.02 -12.22 34.21
N GLY A 293 -17.36 -12.45 33.07
CA GLY A 293 -16.08 -11.82 32.72
C GLY A 293 -15.11 -12.71 31.94
N VAL A 294 -13.84 -12.30 31.96
CA VAL A 294 -12.71 -13.09 31.45
C VAL A 294 -12.32 -14.12 32.50
N GLN A 295 -12.24 -15.39 32.09
CA GLN A 295 -11.89 -16.53 32.96
C GLN A 295 -10.51 -17.09 32.61
N GLY A 296 -9.95 -17.91 33.51
CA GLY A 296 -8.73 -18.70 33.23
C GLY A 296 -7.40 -17.94 33.31
N GLY A 297 -7.42 -16.67 33.74
CA GLY A 297 -6.23 -15.83 33.91
C GLY A 297 -6.04 -15.27 35.32
N SER A 298 -4.98 -14.48 35.49
CA SER A 298 -4.77 -13.59 36.65
C SER A 298 -5.01 -12.14 36.24
N ALA A 299 -5.73 -11.38 37.09
CA ALA A 299 -6.16 -10.03 36.79
C ALA A 299 -5.53 -8.97 37.71
N VAL A 300 -5.24 -7.79 37.16
CA VAL A 300 -4.87 -6.58 37.92
C VAL A 300 -5.74 -5.40 37.49
N THR A 301 -6.14 -4.54 38.44
CA THR A 301 -6.99 -3.37 38.16
C THR A 301 -6.18 -2.25 37.53
N LEU A 302 -6.70 -1.66 36.45
CA LEU A 302 -6.15 -0.48 35.77
C LEU A 302 -6.85 0.79 36.27
N THR A 303 -6.10 1.89 36.40
CA THR A 303 -6.67 3.20 36.73
C THR A 303 -6.91 4.04 35.47
N LEU A 304 -8.02 4.76 35.41
CA LEU A 304 -8.31 5.69 34.31
C LEU A 304 -7.49 6.98 34.47
N ASP A 305 -6.71 7.33 33.46
CA ASP A 305 -5.92 8.57 33.42
C ASP A 305 -6.71 9.69 32.73
N ALA A 306 -7.18 10.64 33.53
CA ALA A 306 -7.95 11.79 33.04
C ALA A 306 -7.11 12.81 32.25
N ALA A 307 -5.77 12.70 32.24
CA ALA A 307 -4.91 13.53 31.41
C ALA A 307 -4.84 13.05 29.94
N GLY A 308 -5.25 11.81 29.66
CA GLY A 308 -5.18 11.23 28.32
C GLY A 308 -3.75 10.92 27.86
N LEU A 309 -3.49 11.00 26.56
CA LEU A 309 -2.17 10.75 25.99
C LEU A 309 -1.23 11.94 26.25
N SER A 310 0.00 11.65 26.68
CA SER A 310 1.05 12.67 26.66
C SER A 310 1.36 13.12 25.22
N ALA A 311 1.88 14.34 25.03
CA ALA A 311 2.16 14.88 23.69
C ALA A 311 3.07 13.97 22.83
N ALA A 312 4.02 13.27 23.45
CA ALA A 312 4.88 12.30 22.75
C ALA A 312 4.12 11.03 22.31
N GLN A 313 3.18 10.55 23.14
CA GLN A 313 2.31 9.41 22.77
C GLN A 313 1.28 9.80 21.72
N ALA A 314 0.70 11.00 21.81
CA ALA A 314 -0.22 11.53 20.80
C ALA A 314 0.46 11.75 19.44
N ALA A 315 1.71 12.22 19.43
CA ALA A 315 2.50 12.35 18.20
C ALA A 315 2.93 10.99 17.60
N ARG A 316 3.12 9.95 18.43
CA ARG A 316 3.46 8.59 17.98
C ARG A 316 2.24 7.79 17.53
N PHE A 317 1.08 7.98 18.17
CA PHE A 317 -0.14 7.22 17.94
C PHE A 317 -1.34 8.16 17.68
N PRO A 318 -1.34 8.94 16.58
CA PRO A 318 -2.39 9.94 16.33
C PRO A 318 -3.78 9.32 16.20
N ASN A 319 -3.90 8.10 15.66
CA ASN A 319 -5.14 7.31 15.60
C ASN A 319 -5.74 6.98 16.99
N LEU A 320 -4.97 7.09 18.07
CA LEU A 320 -5.40 6.79 19.45
C LEU A 320 -5.75 8.05 20.27
N VAL A 321 -5.63 9.25 19.69
CA VAL A 321 -6.00 10.51 20.36
C VAL A 321 -7.51 10.52 20.68
N GLY A 322 -7.87 11.05 21.86
CA GLY A 322 -9.25 11.10 22.36
C GLY A 322 -9.76 9.80 23.01
N ARG A 323 -9.10 8.66 22.79
CA ARG A 323 -9.46 7.37 23.41
C ARG A 323 -9.08 7.36 24.90
N LYS A 324 -9.77 6.54 25.71
CA LYS A 324 -9.51 6.46 27.16
C LYS A 324 -8.14 5.82 27.43
N VAL A 325 -7.38 6.44 28.33
CA VAL A 325 -6.04 5.98 28.73
C VAL A 325 -6.11 5.31 30.09
N LEU A 326 -5.52 4.13 30.19
CA LEU A 326 -5.53 3.24 31.35
C LEU A 326 -4.10 2.99 31.83
N LYS A 327 -3.90 3.02 33.14
CA LYS A 327 -2.58 2.93 33.78
C LYS A 327 -2.46 1.71 34.67
N LEU A 328 -1.30 1.05 34.59
CA LEU A 328 -0.86 0.04 35.54
C LEU A 328 -0.32 0.69 36.82
N SER A 329 -0.39 -0.03 37.95
CA SER A 329 0.26 0.41 39.18
C SER A 329 1.79 0.34 39.05
N GLN A 330 2.52 1.15 39.82
CA GLN A 330 3.99 1.13 39.82
C GLN A 330 4.58 -0.23 40.22
N ALA A 331 3.84 -1.04 40.98
CA ALA A 331 4.23 -2.42 41.31
C ALA A 331 4.03 -3.37 40.11
N ASP A 332 2.96 -3.18 39.36
CA ASP A 332 2.58 -4.05 38.23
C ASP A 332 3.41 -3.83 36.97
N VAL A 333 3.93 -2.63 36.76
CA VAL A 333 4.87 -2.31 35.66
C VAL A 333 6.09 -3.24 35.64
N ALA A 334 6.52 -3.75 36.80
CA ALA A 334 7.62 -4.72 36.89
C ALA A 334 7.30 -6.09 36.26
N ASN A 335 6.01 -6.43 36.10
CA ASN A 335 5.55 -7.70 35.53
C ASN A 335 5.28 -7.62 34.02
N ALA A 336 5.22 -6.42 33.42
CA ALA A 336 4.80 -6.21 32.03
C ALA A 336 5.56 -7.09 31.02
N ALA A 337 6.90 -7.13 31.08
CA ALA A 337 7.73 -7.95 30.19
C ALA A 337 7.50 -9.48 30.36
N THR A 338 6.97 -9.93 31.50
CA THR A 338 6.57 -11.32 31.72
C THR A 338 5.18 -11.59 31.16
N TRP A 339 4.24 -10.65 31.34
CA TRP A 339 2.86 -10.75 30.85
C TRP A 339 2.76 -10.72 29.33
N LEU A 340 3.61 -9.93 28.66
CA LEU A 340 3.71 -9.87 27.19
C LEU A 340 4.16 -11.19 26.53
N LYS A 341 4.64 -12.17 27.31
CA LYS A 341 4.97 -13.54 26.83
C LYS A 341 3.79 -14.51 26.84
N GLY A 342 2.57 -14.05 27.15
CA GLY A 342 1.36 -14.89 27.26
C GLY A 342 0.14 -14.23 26.60
N GLN A 343 -1.04 -14.77 26.89
CA GLN A 343 -2.30 -14.13 26.49
C GLN A 343 -2.58 -12.92 27.38
N VAL A 344 -2.95 -11.81 26.76
CA VAL A 344 -3.33 -10.55 27.42
C VAL A 344 -4.71 -10.15 26.95
N ALA A 345 -5.60 -9.83 27.89
CA ALA A 345 -6.93 -9.32 27.64
C ALA A 345 -7.27 -8.17 28.59
N LEU A 346 -8.25 -7.35 28.24
CA LEU A 346 -8.87 -6.36 29.11
C LEU A 346 -10.35 -6.69 29.31
N SER A 347 -10.90 -6.26 30.45
CA SER A 347 -12.35 -6.20 30.67
C SER A 347 -12.74 -4.88 31.34
N ALA A 348 -13.92 -4.36 30.99
CA ALA A 348 -14.58 -3.29 31.69
C ALA A 348 -15.82 -3.86 32.42
N THR A 349 -15.97 -3.57 33.71
CA THR A 349 -17.14 -3.96 34.50
C THR A 349 -17.75 -2.75 35.20
N ASN A 350 -19.08 -2.61 35.18
CA ASN A 350 -19.74 -1.50 35.87
C ASN A 350 -19.66 -1.64 37.41
N ALA A 351 -20.13 -0.64 38.15
CA ALA A 351 -20.12 -0.62 39.61
C ALA A 351 -20.94 -1.75 40.29
N ALA A 352 -21.78 -2.49 39.54
CA ALA A 352 -22.49 -3.67 40.00
C ALA A 352 -21.78 -5.00 39.65
N GLY A 353 -20.60 -4.93 39.02
CA GLY A 353 -19.81 -6.09 38.59
C GLY A 353 -20.24 -6.72 37.26
N VAL A 354 -21.18 -6.09 36.53
CA VAL A 354 -21.64 -6.61 35.22
C VAL A 354 -20.63 -6.25 34.14
N LEU A 355 -20.30 -7.22 33.29
CA LEU A 355 -19.40 -7.05 32.14
C LEU A 355 -19.99 -6.07 31.11
N LEU A 356 -19.20 -5.06 30.74
CA LEU A 356 -19.53 -4.04 29.74
C LEU A 356 -18.90 -4.36 28.37
N ASP A 357 -17.62 -4.72 28.36
CA ASP A 357 -16.86 -5.13 27.17
C ASP A 357 -15.60 -5.90 27.62
N ALA A 358 -15.01 -6.67 26.71
CA ALA A 358 -13.73 -7.35 26.88
C ALA A 358 -13.05 -7.59 25.52
N THR A 359 -11.72 -7.53 25.47
CA THR A 359 -10.95 -7.65 24.23
C THR A 359 -9.49 -8.03 24.50
N SER A 360 -8.76 -8.55 23.51
CA SER A 360 -7.29 -8.70 23.60
C SER A 360 -6.56 -7.36 23.46
N ALA A 361 -5.25 -7.33 23.71
CA ALA A 361 -4.41 -6.15 23.49
C ALA A 361 -3.46 -6.30 22.29
N GLN A 362 -3.27 -5.22 21.53
CA GLN A 362 -2.17 -5.02 20.59
C GLN A 362 -0.93 -4.55 21.37
N LEU A 363 0.25 -5.12 21.10
CA LEU A 363 1.38 -5.07 22.04
C LEU A 363 2.58 -4.22 21.60
N ALA A 364 2.60 -3.72 20.37
CA ALA A 364 3.81 -3.20 19.74
C ALA A 364 4.46 -2.00 20.45
N GLY A 365 3.67 -1.02 20.91
CA GLY A 365 4.22 0.16 21.60
C GLY A 365 4.89 -0.18 22.95
N ALA A 366 4.30 -1.11 23.71
CA ALA A 366 4.90 -1.62 24.95
C ALA A 366 6.17 -2.45 24.67
N LEU A 367 6.20 -3.23 23.59
CA LEU A 367 7.39 -3.97 23.17
C LEU A 367 8.54 -3.03 22.76
N ASP A 368 8.27 -1.88 22.15
CA ASP A 368 9.33 -0.91 21.84
C ASP A 368 9.85 -0.18 23.10
N ASP A 369 8.96 0.25 23.99
CA ASP A 369 9.34 0.90 25.26
C ASP A 369 10.20 0.00 26.17
N LEU A 370 9.94 -1.32 26.13
CA LEU A 370 10.69 -2.32 26.90
C LEU A 370 11.91 -2.85 26.15
N ASP A 371 11.77 -3.29 24.91
CA ASP A 371 12.66 -4.25 24.24
C ASP A 371 13.30 -3.80 22.91
N THR A 372 13.15 -2.54 22.46
CA THR A 372 13.93 -2.02 21.29
C THR A 372 15.45 -2.24 21.46
N TYR A 373 16.11 -2.70 20.39
CA TYR A 373 17.50 -3.16 20.36
C TYR A 373 18.26 -2.67 19.11
N ASP A 374 19.26 -1.80 19.30
CA ASP A 374 20.04 -1.22 18.21
C ASP A 374 21.17 -2.12 17.67
N GLY A 375 21.51 -3.21 18.38
CA GLY A 375 22.64 -4.07 18.07
C GLY A 375 22.45 -4.99 16.84
N ALA A 376 23.45 -5.83 16.57
CA ALA A 376 23.41 -6.73 15.41
C ALA A 376 22.45 -7.92 15.62
N LEU A 377 21.65 -8.22 14.60
CA LEU A 377 20.80 -9.41 14.48
C LEU A 377 21.28 -10.29 13.32
N GLY A 378 20.67 -11.47 13.16
CA GLY A 378 21.08 -12.47 12.18
C GLY A 378 22.39 -13.17 12.52
N VAL A 379 23.11 -13.58 11.47
CA VAL A 379 24.43 -14.22 11.57
C VAL A 379 25.53 -13.16 11.62
N THR A 380 26.42 -13.25 12.62
CA THR A 380 27.63 -12.42 12.71
C THR A 380 28.86 -13.28 12.97
N PHE A 381 30.02 -12.93 12.42
CA PHE A 381 31.26 -13.69 12.61
C PHE A 381 32.30 -12.92 13.43
N ALA A 382 32.99 -13.61 14.33
CA ALA A 382 34.16 -13.12 15.05
C ALA A 382 35.28 -14.16 14.97
N ALA A 383 36.41 -13.80 14.37
CA ALA A 383 37.55 -14.72 14.13
C ALA A 383 37.15 -16.07 13.48
N GLY A 384 36.17 -16.05 12.57
CA GLY A 384 35.65 -17.24 11.89
C GLY A 384 34.59 -18.04 12.66
N VAL A 385 34.26 -17.65 13.90
CA VAL A 385 33.19 -18.26 14.70
C VAL A 385 31.88 -17.48 14.53
N PRO A 386 30.77 -18.12 14.12
CA PRO A 386 29.47 -17.46 14.00
C PRO A 386 28.76 -17.30 15.36
N THR A 387 27.98 -16.23 15.48
CA THR A 387 26.95 -16.05 16.51
C THR A 387 25.65 -15.62 15.84
N LEU A 388 24.59 -16.39 16.08
CA LEU A 388 23.22 -16.15 15.61
C LEU A 388 22.46 -15.34 16.67
N ARG A 389 21.68 -14.33 16.24
CA ARG A 389 20.83 -13.52 17.12
C ARG A 389 19.47 -13.20 16.49
N VAL A 390 18.40 -13.47 17.22
CA VAL A 390 17.02 -13.14 16.80
C VAL A 390 16.31 -12.36 17.89
N TRP A 391 15.57 -11.31 17.49
CA TRP A 391 14.74 -10.53 18.41
C TRP A 391 13.36 -11.20 18.56
N ALA A 392 13.09 -11.73 19.75
CA ALA A 392 11.86 -12.46 20.07
C ALA A 392 11.44 -12.21 21.54
N PRO A 393 11.03 -10.98 21.90
CA PRO A 393 10.70 -10.61 23.28
C PRO A 393 9.53 -11.39 23.86
N THR A 394 8.52 -11.71 23.05
CA THR A 394 7.32 -12.46 23.47
C THR A 394 7.56 -13.98 23.57
N ALA A 395 8.69 -14.49 23.07
CA ALA A 395 9.00 -15.92 23.10
C ALA A 395 9.31 -16.43 24.53
N LYS A 396 8.98 -17.70 24.74
CA LYS A 396 9.23 -18.49 25.96
C LYS A 396 10.54 -19.25 25.89
N SER A 397 10.81 -19.85 24.74
CA SER A 397 12.05 -20.53 24.42
C SER A 397 12.37 -20.34 22.94
N VAL A 398 13.67 -20.32 22.59
CA VAL A 398 14.14 -20.34 21.22
C VAL A 398 15.32 -21.30 21.12
N ASN A 399 15.36 -22.11 20.06
CA ASN A 399 16.46 -23.00 19.73
C ASN A 399 16.92 -22.74 18.29
N VAL A 400 18.20 -22.95 18.00
CA VAL A 400 18.68 -23.16 16.63
C VAL A 400 18.58 -24.64 16.31
N LEU A 401 17.98 -24.99 15.17
CA LEU A 401 18.04 -26.34 14.60
C LEU A 401 19.09 -26.32 13.48
N LEU A 402 20.23 -26.98 13.66
CA LEU A 402 21.34 -26.99 12.69
C LEU A 402 21.32 -28.27 11.84
N PHE A 403 21.29 -28.13 10.52
CA PHE A 403 21.24 -29.21 9.54
C PHE A 403 22.56 -29.28 8.75
N ASP A 404 23.03 -30.49 8.47
CA ASP A 404 24.25 -30.74 7.68
C ASP A 404 24.04 -30.66 6.16
N GLY A 405 22.77 -30.58 5.72
CA GLY A 405 22.38 -30.44 4.33
C GLY A 405 21.03 -29.73 4.21
N ALA A 406 20.63 -29.43 2.98
CA ALA A 406 19.54 -28.50 2.67
C ALA A 406 18.11 -29.06 2.80
N ASN A 407 17.92 -30.28 3.30
CA ASN A 407 16.61 -30.90 3.43
C ASN A 407 15.96 -30.51 4.78
N PRO A 408 14.81 -29.79 4.81
CA PRO A 408 14.16 -29.37 6.05
C PRO A 408 13.55 -30.52 6.87
N ALA A 409 13.29 -31.67 6.23
CA ALA A 409 12.93 -32.93 6.89
C ALA A 409 14.16 -33.76 7.31
N GLY A 410 15.38 -33.24 7.12
CA GLY A 410 16.63 -33.88 7.49
C GLY A 410 16.90 -33.92 9.00
N THR A 411 17.94 -34.68 9.39
CA THR A 411 18.40 -34.73 10.78
C THR A 411 19.09 -33.43 11.19
N PHE A 412 18.68 -32.87 12.32
CA PHE A 412 19.24 -31.63 12.87
C PHE A 412 19.80 -31.79 14.28
N SER A 413 20.78 -30.96 14.61
CA SER A 413 21.27 -30.74 15.98
C SER A 413 20.52 -29.57 16.60
N ARG A 414 19.80 -29.78 17.71
CA ARG A 414 19.12 -28.71 18.44
C ARG A 414 20.07 -28.03 19.44
N VAL A 415 20.21 -26.72 19.37
CA VAL A 415 21.00 -25.89 20.28
C VAL A 415 20.10 -24.84 20.92
N ALA A 416 19.93 -24.87 22.24
CA ALA A 416 19.13 -23.87 22.95
C ALA A 416 19.81 -22.49 22.90
N MET A 417 19.04 -21.45 22.59
CA MET A 417 19.53 -20.07 22.60
C MET A 417 19.43 -19.48 24.01
N THR A 418 20.37 -18.60 24.36
CA THR A 418 20.36 -17.84 25.61
C THR A 418 19.59 -16.55 25.41
N ALA A 419 18.55 -16.32 26.22
CA ALA A 419 17.85 -15.05 26.30
C ALA A 419 18.78 -13.97 26.90
N GLY A 420 18.95 -12.87 26.19
CA GLY A 420 19.70 -11.69 26.60
C GLY A 420 18.80 -10.54 27.06
N ALA A 421 19.36 -9.33 27.05
CA ALA A 421 18.58 -8.11 27.23
C ALA A 421 17.78 -7.77 25.95
N LYS A 422 16.77 -6.90 26.09
CA LYS A 422 16.03 -6.29 24.96
C LYS A 422 15.45 -7.32 23.99
N GLY A 423 14.77 -8.34 24.50
CA GLY A 423 14.13 -9.40 23.72
C GLY A 423 15.03 -10.30 22.85
N VAL A 424 16.36 -10.09 22.82
CA VAL A 424 17.25 -10.83 21.92
C VAL A 424 17.61 -12.20 22.47
N TRP A 425 17.44 -13.24 21.67
CA TRP A 425 17.96 -14.58 21.91
C TRP A 425 19.24 -14.78 21.10
N SER A 426 20.23 -15.46 21.68
CA SER A 426 21.55 -15.62 21.05
C SER A 426 22.13 -17.03 21.21
N ALA A 427 22.84 -17.51 20.19
CA ALA A 427 23.68 -18.71 20.27
C ALA A 427 25.02 -18.45 19.56
N ALA A 428 26.12 -18.60 20.31
CA ALA A 428 27.46 -18.64 19.75
C ALA A 428 27.79 -20.09 19.35
N GLY A 429 28.25 -20.28 18.12
CA GLY A 429 28.63 -21.59 17.61
C GLY A 429 30.12 -21.87 17.71
N ASP A 430 30.57 -22.74 16.83
CA ASP A 430 31.99 -22.97 16.53
C ASP A 430 32.21 -22.84 15.01
N ALA A 431 33.47 -22.86 14.56
CA ALA A 431 33.79 -22.64 13.14
C ALA A 431 33.17 -23.68 12.17
N THR A 432 32.77 -24.87 12.65
CA THR A 432 32.10 -25.88 11.81
C THR A 432 30.64 -25.55 11.50
N TRP A 433 30.05 -24.55 12.16
CA TRP A 433 28.70 -24.07 11.85
C TRP A 433 28.65 -23.32 10.51
N LYS A 434 29.77 -22.78 10.03
CA LYS A 434 29.82 -22.07 8.74
C LYS A 434 29.36 -22.99 7.61
N ASN A 435 28.51 -22.46 6.73
CA ASN A 435 27.83 -23.16 5.63
C ASN A 435 26.80 -24.23 6.04
N ARG A 436 26.55 -24.51 7.34
CA ARG A 436 25.41 -25.35 7.76
C ARG A 436 24.09 -24.59 7.57
N PHE A 437 23.01 -25.34 7.38
CA PHE A 437 21.66 -24.80 7.26
C PHE A 437 20.97 -24.74 8.62
N TYR A 438 20.00 -23.85 8.80
CA TYR A 438 19.31 -23.70 10.08
C TYR A 438 17.87 -23.16 10.00
N LEU A 439 17.14 -23.41 11.09
CA LEU A 439 15.88 -22.75 11.45
C LEU A 439 15.93 -22.35 12.93
N TYR A 440 15.14 -21.36 13.30
CA TYR A 440 14.75 -21.15 14.70
C TYR A 440 13.54 -22.03 15.03
N GLU A 441 13.59 -22.71 16.17
CA GLU A 441 12.42 -23.35 16.81
C GLU A 441 11.97 -22.45 17.97
N VAL A 442 10.95 -21.63 17.71
CA VAL A 442 10.43 -20.56 18.59
C VAL A 442 9.16 -21.03 19.29
N GLU A 443 9.13 -20.99 20.61
CA GLU A 443 7.92 -21.20 21.42
C GLU A 443 7.33 -19.84 21.82
N VAL A 444 6.13 -19.50 21.33
CA VAL A 444 5.52 -18.17 21.50
C VAL A 444 4.01 -18.25 21.64
N TYR A 445 3.39 -17.27 22.32
CA TYR A 445 1.93 -17.15 22.35
C TYR A 445 1.42 -16.47 21.07
N ALA A 446 0.47 -17.09 20.37
CA ALA A 446 -0.15 -16.54 19.17
C ALA A 446 -1.64 -16.23 19.42
N ARG A 447 -2.05 -14.96 19.38
CA ARG A 447 -3.42 -14.55 19.72
C ARG A 447 -4.50 -15.25 18.89
N LYS A 448 -4.35 -15.32 17.56
CA LYS A 448 -5.33 -15.97 16.67
C LYS A 448 -5.47 -17.48 16.93
N GLU A 449 -4.49 -18.10 17.58
CA GLU A 449 -4.49 -19.51 17.98
C GLU A 449 -5.03 -19.74 19.42
N GLY A 450 -5.21 -18.67 20.21
CA GLY A 450 -5.64 -18.73 21.61
C GLY A 450 -4.64 -19.40 22.59
N ARG A 451 -3.44 -19.78 22.11
CA ARG A 451 -2.53 -20.70 22.79
C ARG A 451 -1.05 -20.43 22.48
N VAL A 452 -0.18 -21.13 23.21
CA VAL A 452 1.25 -21.25 22.86
C VAL A 452 1.43 -22.19 21.67
N VAL A 453 2.26 -21.79 20.71
CA VAL A 453 2.65 -22.55 19.52
C VAL A 453 4.16 -22.74 19.47
N THR A 454 4.61 -23.75 18.72
CA THR A 454 6.03 -23.98 18.44
C THR A 454 6.26 -23.86 16.94
N ASN A 455 6.89 -22.77 16.53
CA ASN A 455 7.17 -22.48 15.13
C ASN A 455 8.58 -22.93 14.75
N ARG A 456 8.71 -23.55 13.58
CA ARG A 456 9.98 -23.68 12.86
C ARG A 456 9.96 -22.68 11.72
N VAL A 457 10.94 -21.79 11.72
CA VAL A 457 10.95 -20.57 10.92
C VAL A 457 12.39 -20.14 10.62
N THR A 458 12.60 -19.56 9.46
CA THR A 458 13.86 -18.98 8.98
C THR A 458 14.24 -17.71 9.75
N ASP A 459 15.45 -17.21 9.53
CA ASP A 459 15.92 -15.94 10.10
C ASP A 459 15.43 -14.74 9.25
N PRO A 460 14.78 -13.72 9.84
CA PRO A 460 14.47 -12.47 9.17
C PRO A 460 15.70 -11.75 8.59
N TYR A 461 16.87 -11.97 9.21
CA TYR A 461 18.18 -11.48 8.79
C TYR A 461 18.98 -12.59 8.09
N SER A 462 18.30 -13.47 7.35
CA SER A 462 18.95 -14.42 6.43
C SER A 462 19.81 -13.67 5.41
N VAL A 463 20.98 -14.24 5.11
CA VAL A 463 21.92 -13.74 4.08
C VAL A 463 22.21 -14.76 2.97
N ALA A 464 21.74 -16.00 3.16
CA ALA A 464 21.74 -17.11 2.21
C ALA A 464 20.68 -18.13 2.65
N LEU A 465 20.08 -18.83 1.69
CA LEU A 465 18.93 -19.72 1.85
C LEU A 465 19.13 -21.06 1.12
N SER A 466 18.34 -22.07 1.48
CA SER A 466 18.16 -23.27 0.65
C SER A 466 17.28 -22.99 -0.56
N ILE A 467 17.13 -23.99 -1.43
CA ILE A 467 16.07 -23.97 -2.44
C ILE A 467 14.69 -23.79 -1.78
N ASN A 468 13.80 -23.04 -2.44
CA ASN A 468 12.49 -22.59 -1.96
C ASN A 468 12.49 -21.94 -0.57
N SER A 469 13.67 -21.48 -0.12
CA SER A 469 13.88 -20.77 1.13
C SER A 469 13.31 -21.48 2.36
N GLU A 470 13.35 -22.82 2.32
CA GLU A 470 12.93 -23.73 3.40
C GLU A 470 13.86 -23.73 4.62
N LEU A 471 15.14 -23.31 4.46
CA LEU A 471 16.17 -23.22 5.49
C LEU A 471 17.06 -21.99 5.28
N SER A 472 17.40 -21.28 6.35
CA SER A 472 18.46 -20.27 6.36
C SER A 472 19.85 -20.93 6.32
N GLN A 473 20.90 -20.22 5.92
CA GLN A 473 22.28 -20.74 5.92
C GLN A 473 23.27 -19.82 6.65
N VAL A 474 24.19 -20.42 7.43
CA VAL A 474 25.20 -19.70 8.22
C VAL A 474 26.36 -19.25 7.33
N VAL A 475 26.17 -18.17 6.59
CA VAL A 475 27.11 -17.65 5.57
C VAL A 475 27.72 -16.31 5.97
N ASP A 476 29.00 -16.15 5.67
CA ASP A 476 29.78 -14.93 5.88
C ASP A 476 29.86 -14.13 4.56
N LEU A 477 29.12 -13.05 4.43
CA LEU A 477 29.11 -12.24 3.19
C LEU A 477 30.46 -11.54 2.89
N ALA A 478 31.38 -11.47 3.88
CA ALA A 478 32.73 -10.96 3.70
C ALA A 478 33.74 -12.04 3.24
N ASP A 479 33.30 -13.30 3.05
CA ASP A 479 34.15 -14.35 2.51
C ASP A 479 34.57 -14.02 1.05
N PRO A 480 35.89 -13.98 0.73
CA PRO A 480 36.35 -13.64 -0.61
C PRO A 480 35.96 -14.66 -1.68
N THR A 481 35.57 -15.89 -1.32
CA THR A 481 35.03 -16.87 -2.27
C THR A 481 33.63 -16.51 -2.78
N LEU A 482 32.93 -15.59 -2.10
CA LEU A 482 31.62 -15.08 -2.52
C LEU A 482 31.71 -13.79 -3.33
N ALA A 483 32.91 -13.33 -3.69
CA ALA A 483 33.15 -12.08 -4.40
C ALA A 483 33.78 -12.34 -5.78
N PRO A 484 33.24 -11.77 -6.88
CA PRO A 484 33.87 -11.90 -8.18
C PRO A 484 35.21 -11.17 -8.26
N GLN A 485 36.03 -11.50 -9.25
CA GLN A 485 37.37 -10.94 -9.39
C GLN A 485 37.32 -9.40 -9.48
N GLY A 486 38.07 -8.72 -8.60
CA GLY A 486 38.11 -7.26 -8.53
C GLY A 486 36.96 -6.59 -7.79
N TRP A 487 36.02 -7.33 -7.19
CA TRP A 487 34.85 -6.79 -6.47
C TRP A 487 35.17 -5.69 -5.45
N SER A 488 36.22 -5.88 -4.65
CA SER A 488 36.65 -4.90 -3.64
C SER A 488 37.09 -3.56 -4.26
N ALA A 489 37.63 -3.59 -5.48
CA ALA A 489 38.09 -2.43 -6.24
C ALA A 489 37.10 -2.01 -7.36
N LEU A 490 35.83 -2.46 -7.30
CA LEU A 490 34.81 -2.12 -8.29
C LEU A 490 34.52 -0.61 -8.27
N ALA A 491 35.04 0.09 -9.28
CA ALA A 491 34.70 1.47 -9.56
C ALA A 491 33.27 1.59 -10.08
N LYS A 492 32.56 2.64 -9.66
CA LYS A 492 31.22 2.97 -10.13
C LYS A 492 31.26 3.93 -11.34
N PRO A 493 30.27 3.87 -12.25
CA PRO A 493 30.07 4.92 -13.25
C PRO A 493 29.98 6.30 -12.59
N LYS A 494 30.63 7.30 -13.20
CA LYS A 494 30.65 8.68 -12.67
C LYS A 494 29.23 9.24 -12.61
N LEU A 495 28.87 9.77 -11.45
CA LEU A 495 27.62 10.50 -11.21
C LEU A 495 28.01 11.82 -10.53
N GLU A 496 27.59 12.98 -11.06
CA GLU A 496 27.99 14.28 -10.50
C GLU A 496 26.94 14.83 -9.53
N ALA A 497 25.66 14.68 -9.86
CA ALA A 497 24.53 14.89 -8.95
C ALA A 497 23.29 14.10 -9.43
N PRO A 498 22.24 13.92 -8.59
CA PRO A 498 21.12 13.03 -8.89
C PRO A 498 20.33 13.34 -10.16
N GLU A 499 20.33 14.56 -10.70
CA GLU A 499 19.57 14.90 -11.92
C GLU A 499 20.25 14.39 -13.21
N ASP A 500 21.46 13.83 -13.08
CA ASP A 500 22.12 13.02 -14.11
C ASP A 500 21.61 11.57 -14.16
N ILE A 501 20.80 11.17 -13.17
CA ILE A 501 20.15 9.87 -13.17
C ILE A 501 19.15 9.84 -14.33
N VAL A 502 19.20 8.75 -15.09
CA VAL A 502 18.17 8.32 -16.03
C VAL A 502 17.92 6.85 -15.73
N LEU A 503 16.69 6.51 -15.37
CA LEU A 503 16.27 5.19 -14.90
C LEU A 503 15.69 4.37 -16.05
N TYR A 504 16.05 3.10 -16.11
CA TYR A 504 15.49 2.09 -17.02
C TYR A 504 15.03 0.89 -16.20
N GLU A 505 13.71 0.74 -16.03
CA GLU A 505 13.10 -0.30 -15.21
C GLU A 505 13.01 -1.63 -15.96
N LEU A 506 13.66 -2.67 -15.43
CA LEU A 506 13.89 -3.94 -16.10
C LEU A 506 13.67 -5.12 -15.14
N HIS A 507 12.92 -6.12 -15.58
CA HIS A 507 12.79 -7.38 -14.85
C HIS A 507 13.92 -8.35 -15.23
N ALA A 508 14.53 -8.99 -14.23
CA ALA A 508 15.69 -9.87 -14.41
C ALA A 508 15.39 -11.08 -15.32
N ARG A 509 14.15 -11.58 -15.32
CA ARG A 509 13.71 -12.64 -16.23
C ARG A 509 13.45 -12.12 -17.65
N ASP A 510 12.65 -11.06 -17.80
CA ASP A 510 12.32 -10.43 -19.10
C ASP A 510 13.59 -10.15 -19.91
N PHE A 511 14.64 -9.66 -19.24
CA PHE A 511 15.92 -9.32 -19.84
C PHE A 511 16.53 -10.43 -20.71
N SER A 512 16.34 -11.70 -20.36
CA SER A 512 17.14 -12.78 -20.97
C SER A 512 16.41 -14.11 -21.19
N ILE A 513 15.19 -14.29 -20.69
CA ILE A 513 14.47 -15.57 -20.84
C ILE A 513 14.19 -15.92 -22.31
N ASN A 514 13.99 -14.89 -23.15
CA ASN A 514 13.79 -14.99 -24.60
C ASN A 514 15.07 -14.70 -25.42
N ASP A 515 16.21 -14.35 -24.80
CA ASP A 515 17.44 -14.03 -25.53
C ASP A 515 18.20 -15.32 -25.92
N LEU A 516 18.12 -15.68 -27.20
CA LEU A 516 18.75 -16.89 -27.72
C LEU A 516 20.29 -16.80 -27.78
N THR A 517 20.89 -15.61 -27.64
CA THR A 517 22.35 -15.43 -27.54
C THR A 517 22.89 -15.72 -26.14
N VAL A 518 22.03 -15.71 -25.12
CA VAL A 518 22.35 -16.21 -23.76
C VAL A 518 22.29 -17.75 -23.75
N PRO A 519 23.22 -18.46 -23.07
CA PRO A 519 23.15 -19.91 -22.89
C PRO A 519 21.85 -20.33 -22.19
N GLU A 520 21.20 -21.41 -22.65
CA GLU A 520 19.85 -21.79 -22.19
C GLU A 520 19.74 -21.99 -20.67
N SER A 521 20.76 -22.57 -20.03
CA SER A 521 20.83 -22.76 -18.57
C SER A 521 20.95 -21.46 -17.76
N GLU A 522 21.23 -20.33 -18.42
CA GLU A 522 21.46 -19.02 -17.81
C GLU A 522 20.36 -18.01 -18.19
N ARG A 523 19.40 -18.40 -19.04
CA ARG A 523 18.29 -17.54 -19.45
C ARG A 523 17.37 -17.23 -18.26
N GLY A 524 17.06 -15.94 -18.10
CA GLY A 524 16.32 -15.41 -16.96
C GLY A 524 17.08 -15.54 -15.63
N THR A 525 18.41 -15.35 -15.62
CA THR A 525 19.23 -15.36 -14.39
C THR A 525 20.12 -14.13 -14.30
N PHE A 526 20.62 -13.82 -13.09
CA PHE A 526 21.69 -12.83 -12.88
C PHE A 526 22.92 -13.09 -13.77
N LYS A 527 23.21 -14.37 -14.07
CA LYS A 527 24.34 -14.76 -14.93
C LYS A 527 24.20 -14.23 -16.37
N ALA A 528 22.99 -14.02 -16.88
CA ALA A 528 22.78 -13.51 -18.23
C ALA A 528 23.39 -12.12 -18.46
N PHE A 529 23.43 -11.26 -17.43
CA PHE A 529 24.06 -9.94 -17.48
C PHE A 529 25.60 -10.00 -17.60
N THR A 530 26.21 -11.19 -17.47
CA THR A 530 27.66 -11.41 -17.61
C THR A 530 28.09 -11.84 -19.02
N ARG A 531 27.17 -11.80 -20.01
CA ARG A 531 27.36 -12.37 -21.35
C ARG A 531 27.37 -11.29 -22.43
N ASP A 532 28.06 -11.57 -23.54
CA ASP A 532 28.00 -10.77 -24.78
C ASP A 532 26.68 -11.05 -25.53
N SER A 533 25.56 -10.82 -24.85
CA SER A 533 24.21 -11.04 -25.35
C SER A 533 23.69 -9.82 -26.10
N ASP A 534 22.62 -10.02 -26.89
CA ASP A 534 21.98 -8.91 -27.59
C ASP A 534 21.30 -7.95 -26.61
N GLY A 535 20.79 -8.46 -25.47
CA GLY A 535 20.37 -7.63 -24.33
C GLY A 535 21.51 -6.78 -23.74
N MET A 536 22.70 -7.34 -23.48
CA MET A 536 23.83 -6.55 -22.95
C MET A 536 24.37 -5.55 -23.97
N LYS A 537 24.40 -5.90 -25.27
CA LYS A 537 24.76 -4.96 -26.36
C LYS A 537 23.76 -3.80 -26.44
N HIS A 538 22.47 -4.07 -26.25
CA HIS A 538 21.42 -3.06 -26.20
C HIS A 538 21.62 -2.10 -25.01
N LEU A 539 21.72 -2.63 -23.78
CA LEU A 539 21.97 -1.82 -22.58
C LEU A 539 23.24 -0.98 -22.70
N THR A 540 24.33 -1.56 -23.23
CA THR A 540 25.59 -0.84 -23.50
C THR A 540 25.43 0.28 -24.53
N ARG A 541 24.54 0.12 -25.52
CA ARG A 541 24.22 1.18 -26.51
C ARG A 541 23.46 2.33 -25.86
N LEU A 542 22.47 2.04 -25.02
CA LEU A 542 21.74 3.06 -24.24
C LEU A 542 22.67 3.81 -23.27
N ALA A 543 23.58 3.10 -22.59
CA ALA A 543 24.55 3.71 -21.66
C ALA A 543 25.47 4.72 -22.36
N LYS A 544 25.93 4.40 -23.58
CA LYS A 544 26.74 5.31 -24.41
C LYS A 544 25.94 6.56 -24.80
N ALA A 545 24.68 6.40 -25.22
CA ALA A 545 23.80 7.51 -25.56
C ALA A 545 23.53 8.44 -24.36
N GLY A 546 23.25 7.89 -23.18
CA GLY A 546 23.10 8.65 -21.95
C GLY A 546 22.24 8.04 -20.83
N LEU A 547 21.84 6.77 -20.94
CA LEU A 547 21.26 6.04 -19.81
C LEU A 547 22.34 5.87 -18.72
N THR A 548 21.96 5.99 -17.44
CA THR A 548 22.92 5.87 -16.33
C THR A 548 22.58 4.79 -15.31
N HIS A 549 21.31 4.39 -15.18
CA HIS A 549 20.86 3.43 -14.16
C HIS A 549 19.88 2.39 -14.73
N VAL A 550 20.06 1.13 -14.34
CA VAL A 550 19.04 0.07 -14.47
C VAL A 550 18.38 -0.11 -13.11
N HIS A 551 17.06 0.05 -13.05
CA HIS A 551 16.23 -0.29 -11.89
C HIS A 551 15.74 -1.72 -12.12
N LEU A 552 16.22 -2.64 -11.30
CA LEU A 552 15.74 -4.01 -11.32
C LEU A 552 14.47 -4.12 -10.47
N LEU A 553 13.40 -4.67 -11.06
CA LEU A 553 12.23 -5.19 -10.33
C LEU A 553 12.69 -6.16 -9.20
N PRO A 554 11.83 -6.52 -8.23
CA PRO A 554 12.18 -7.34 -7.07
C PRO A 554 13.14 -8.51 -7.38
N VAL A 555 14.34 -8.43 -6.80
CA VAL A 555 15.45 -9.40 -6.92
C VAL A 555 16.00 -9.83 -5.56
N PHE A 556 15.31 -9.45 -4.47
CA PHE A 556 15.38 -10.11 -3.16
C PHE A 556 14.52 -11.39 -3.19
N ASP A 557 14.65 -12.26 -2.18
CA ASP A 557 13.94 -13.55 -2.09
C ASP A 557 12.42 -13.41 -1.98
N ILE A 558 11.70 -13.96 -2.96
CA ILE A 558 10.24 -13.84 -3.12
C ILE A 558 9.50 -15.15 -2.81
N ALA A 559 8.22 -15.03 -2.49
CA ALA A 559 7.39 -16.15 -2.10
C ALA A 559 6.75 -16.92 -3.27
N THR A 560 6.71 -16.36 -4.48
CA THR A 560 5.74 -16.76 -5.52
C THR A 560 6.28 -17.51 -6.72
N ILE A 561 7.60 -17.75 -6.82
CA ILE A 561 8.20 -18.63 -7.83
C ILE A 561 8.76 -19.88 -7.13
N ASN A 562 8.63 -21.05 -7.77
CA ASN A 562 9.36 -22.26 -7.34
C ASN A 562 10.80 -22.15 -7.83
N GLU A 563 11.76 -22.06 -6.90
CA GLU A 563 13.19 -21.94 -7.21
C GLU A 563 13.76 -23.19 -7.91
N ASP A 564 13.08 -24.34 -7.82
CA ASP A 564 13.45 -25.52 -8.60
C ASP A 564 12.99 -25.40 -10.05
N ARG A 565 13.91 -24.93 -10.90
CA ARG A 565 13.76 -24.86 -12.36
C ARG A 565 13.40 -26.19 -13.03
N ALA A 566 13.59 -27.35 -12.39
CA ALA A 566 13.13 -28.64 -12.90
C ALA A 566 11.64 -28.93 -12.61
N GLN A 567 11.02 -28.17 -11.70
CA GLN A 567 9.59 -28.24 -11.38
C GLN A 567 8.77 -27.14 -12.08
N GLN A 568 9.42 -26.06 -12.54
CA GLN A 568 8.78 -24.98 -13.32
C GLN A 568 8.16 -25.52 -14.61
N GLN A 569 6.89 -25.18 -14.84
CA GLN A 569 6.15 -25.57 -16.04
C GLN A 569 6.27 -24.53 -17.16
N LYS A 570 5.69 -24.83 -18.32
CA LYS A 570 5.58 -23.91 -19.46
C LYS A 570 4.18 -24.02 -20.08
N PRO A 571 3.61 -22.95 -20.66
CA PRO A 571 2.30 -22.99 -21.31
C PRO A 571 2.23 -24.10 -22.37
N ALA A 572 1.12 -24.84 -22.38
CA ALA A 572 0.96 -25.99 -23.25
C ALA A 572 0.46 -25.61 -24.66
N GLY A 573 0.97 -26.30 -25.68
CA GLY A 573 0.60 -26.10 -27.08
C GLY A 573 1.54 -25.15 -27.85
N ASP A 574 1.21 -24.90 -29.11
CA ASP A 574 1.90 -23.91 -29.94
C ASP A 574 1.13 -22.58 -29.90
N LEU A 575 1.54 -21.67 -29.02
CA LEU A 575 0.87 -20.39 -28.86
C LEU A 575 1.10 -19.43 -30.03
N VAL A 576 2.07 -19.71 -30.91
CA VAL A 576 2.47 -18.84 -32.03
C VAL A 576 1.56 -19.02 -33.25
N SER A 577 0.95 -20.20 -33.43
CA SER A 577 -0.03 -20.44 -34.51
C SER A 577 -1.48 -20.10 -34.14
N LEU A 578 -1.75 -19.69 -32.91
CA LEU A 578 -3.07 -19.23 -32.46
C LEU A 578 -3.39 -17.80 -32.95
N PRO A 579 -4.68 -17.46 -33.20
CA PRO A 579 -5.06 -16.11 -33.64
C PRO A 579 -4.63 -15.02 -32.65
N PRO A 580 -4.23 -13.83 -33.13
CA PRO A 580 -3.68 -12.75 -32.28
C PRO A 580 -4.72 -12.16 -31.31
N ASP A 581 -6.01 -12.42 -31.52
CA ASP A 581 -7.16 -12.00 -30.73
C ASP A 581 -7.84 -13.17 -29.97
N SER A 582 -7.21 -14.35 -29.93
CA SER A 582 -7.74 -15.52 -29.24
C SER A 582 -7.53 -15.45 -27.72
N ASP A 583 -8.45 -16.07 -26.99
CA ASP A 583 -8.43 -16.31 -25.55
C ASP A 583 -7.59 -17.55 -25.17
N GLN A 584 -7.14 -18.34 -26.16
CA GLN A 584 -6.45 -19.61 -25.94
C GLN A 584 -5.01 -19.43 -25.42
N GLN A 585 -4.29 -18.38 -25.83
CA GLN A 585 -2.95 -18.09 -25.30
C GLN A 585 -3.00 -17.81 -23.80
N GLN A 586 -3.88 -16.91 -23.33
CA GLN A 586 -3.99 -16.64 -21.89
C GLN A 586 -4.58 -17.81 -21.10
N ALA A 587 -5.39 -18.67 -21.71
CA ALA A 587 -5.84 -19.90 -21.05
C ALA A 587 -4.67 -20.87 -20.81
N ALA A 588 -3.78 -21.03 -21.80
CA ALA A 588 -2.58 -21.86 -21.67
C ALA A 588 -1.54 -21.26 -20.70
N VAL A 589 -1.41 -19.93 -20.64
CA VAL A 589 -0.57 -19.22 -19.66
C VAL A 589 -1.17 -19.36 -18.25
N LYS A 590 -2.45 -19.01 -18.03
CA LYS A 590 -3.03 -19.06 -16.68
C LYS A 590 -3.18 -20.49 -16.13
N ALA A 591 -3.19 -21.52 -16.99
CA ALA A 591 -3.09 -22.91 -16.56
C ALA A 591 -1.75 -23.28 -15.90
N VAL A 592 -0.69 -22.49 -16.06
CA VAL A 592 0.62 -22.71 -15.45
C VAL A 592 1.19 -21.51 -14.68
N ALA A 593 0.50 -20.37 -14.62
CA ALA A 593 1.01 -19.12 -14.05
C ALA A 593 1.64 -19.31 -12.65
N ASP A 594 0.89 -19.92 -11.72
CA ASP A 594 1.33 -20.17 -10.34
C ASP A 594 2.29 -21.39 -10.21
N LEU A 595 2.82 -21.88 -11.35
CA LEU A 595 3.65 -23.08 -11.52
C LEU A 595 4.81 -22.90 -12.52
N ASP A 596 4.92 -21.74 -13.21
CA ASP A 596 6.01 -21.47 -14.15
C ASP A 596 7.20 -20.84 -13.42
N GLY A 597 8.00 -20.01 -14.10
CA GLY A 597 9.16 -19.36 -13.51
C GLY A 597 9.04 -17.84 -13.41
N PHE A 598 7.83 -17.28 -13.47
CA PHE A 598 7.56 -15.86 -13.63
C PHE A 598 6.67 -15.29 -12.52
N ASN A 599 7.18 -14.26 -11.85
CA ASN A 599 6.39 -13.24 -11.18
C ASN A 599 7.21 -11.92 -11.28
N TRP A 600 6.59 -10.74 -11.15
CA TRP A 600 7.34 -9.50 -10.88
C TRP A 600 8.07 -9.53 -9.53
N GLY A 601 7.54 -10.27 -8.54
CA GLY A 601 8.18 -10.48 -7.24
C GLY A 601 7.82 -9.48 -6.14
N TYR A 602 6.69 -8.78 -6.27
CA TYR A 602 6.09 -7.96 -5.20
C TYR A 602 5.43 -8.84 -4.11
N ASP A 603 6.13 -9.90 -3.69
CA ASP A 603 5.66 -10.95 -2.78
C ASP A 603 6.77 -11.32 -1.76
N PRO A 604 7.15 -10.45 -0.81
CA PRO A 604 8.41 -10.61 -0.07
C PRO A 604 8.41 -11.78 0.91
N TYR A 605 9.49 -12.58 0.86
CA TYR A 605 9.76 -13.68 1.80
C TYR A 605 10.99 -13.39 2.68
N HIS A 606 12.15 -13.05 2.09
CA HIS A 606 13.33 -12.58 2.85
C HIS A 606 14.02 -11.37 2.20
N TYR A 607 13.88 -10.19 2.81
CA TYR A 607 14.35 -8.91 2.25
C TYR A 607 15.86 -8.80 1.95
N THR A 608 16.72 -9.65 2.53
CA THR A 608 18.19 -9.45 2.54
C THR A 608 18.98 -10.58 1.84
N VAL A 609 18.30 -11.42 1.06
CA VAL A 609 18.90 -12.49 0.25
C VAL A 609 18.50 -12.29 -1.21
N PRO A 610 19.36 -12.50 -2.21
CA PRO A 610 18.95 -12.53 -3.62
C PRO A 610 17.92 -13.62 -3.91
N GLU A 611 17.09 -13.38 -4.92
CA GLU A 611 16.13 -14.37 -5.43
C GLU A 611 16.86 -15.61 -6.01
N GLY A 612 16.43 -16.82 -5.62
CA GLY A 612 17.11 -18.05 -6.02
C GLY A 612 16.67 -18.57 -7.38
N SER A 613 15.43 -18.33 -7.81
CA SER A 613 14.97 -18.69 -9.16
C SER A 613 15.72 -17.92 -10.26
N TYR A 614 16.26 -16.73 -9.95
CA TYR A 614 17.16 -15.96 -10.83
C TYR A 614 18.64 -16.36 -10.72
N SER A 615 18.98 -17.42 -9.99
CA SER A 615 20.32 -18.02 -10.02
C SER A 615 20.36 -19.26 -10.92
N THR A 616 21.54 -19.60 -11.46
CA THR A 616 21.77 -20.92 -12.08
C THR A 616 21.71 -22.06 -11.05
N ASN A 617 21.89 -21.76 -9.77
CA ASN A 617 21.72 -22.67 -8.65
C ASN A 617 21.16 -21.92 -7.42
N ALA A 618 19.88 -22.11 -7.14
CA ALA A 618 19.21 -21.52 -5.97
C ALA A 618 19.80 -22.00 -4.62
N GLN A 619 20.46 -23.16 -4.59
CA GLN A 619 20.88 -23.82 -3.36
C GLN A 619 22.14 -23.18 -2.75
N GLY A 620 21.94 -22.38 -1.70
CA GLY A 620 23.02 -21.71 -0.95
C GLY A 620 23.54 -20.45 -1.64
N PRO A 621 24.80 -20.03 -1.39
CA PRO A 621 25.27 -18.69 -1.71
C PRO A 621 25.68 -18.48 -3.18
N THR A 622 25.36 -19.40 -4.10
CA THR A 622 25.64 -19.18 -5.54
C THR A 622 24.92 -17.92 -6.05
N ARG A 623 23.67 -17.72 -5.62
CA ARG A 623 22.88 -16.51 -5.90
C ARG A 623 23.56 -15.20 -5.45
N THR A 624 24.31 -15.23 -4.34
CA THR A 624 25.13 -14.09 -3.86
C THR A 624 26.26 -13.75 -4.83
N VAL A 625 26.92 -14.75 -5.41
CA VAL A 625 28.00 -14.55 -6.39
C VAL A 625 27.46 -13.99 -7.69
N GLU A 626 26.40 -14.59 -8.23
CA GLU A 626 25.84 -14.19 -9.53
C GLU A 626 25.20 -12.80 -9.48
N PHE A 627 24.57 -12.41 -8.37
CA PHE A 627 24.11 -11.03 -8.16
C PHE A 627 25.29 -10.03 -8.15
N ARG A 628 26.39 -10.36 -7.48
CA ARG A 628 27.61 -9.51 -7.47
C ARG A 628 28.26 -9.43 -8.85
N GLU A 629 28.26 -10.51 -9.63
CA GLU A 629 28.72 -10.50 -11.03
C GLU A 629 27.82 -9.64 -11.93
N MET A 630 26.49 -9.68 -11.75
CA MET A 630 25.54 -8.82 -12.45
C MET A 630 25.82 -7.34 -12.16
N VAL A 631 25.94 -6.94 -10.89
CA VAL A 631 26.24 -5.56 -10.49
C VAL A 631 27.59 -5.12 -11.05
N GLN A 632 28.61 -5.97 -10.97
CA GLN A 632 29.93 -5.72 -11.55
C GLN A 632 29.85 -5.51 -13.07
N SER A 633 29.14 -6.37 -13.80
CA SER A 633 29.00 -6.29 -15.25
C SER A 633 28.26 -5.02 -15.69
N LEU A 634 27.13 -4.70 -15.08
CA LEU A 634 26.37 -3.48 -15.38
C LEU A 634 27.23 -2.24 -15.14
N ASN A 635 27.94 -2.17 -14.01
CA ASN A 635 28.87 -1.07 -13.70
C ASN A 635 30.01 -0.96 -14.73
N GLN A 636 30.58 -2.07 -15.19
CA GLN A 636 31.62 -2.09 -16.22
C GLN A 636 31.09 -1.64 -17.60
N HIS A 637 29.81 -1.82 -17.88
CA HIS A 637 29.13 -1.32 -19.08
C HIS A 637 28.57 0.12 -18.92
N GLY A 638 28.92 0.81 -17.82
CA GLY A 638 28.56 2.22 -17.59
C GLY A 638 27.24 2.44 -16.86
N LEU A 639 26.57 1.38 -16.39
CA LEU A 639 25.26 1.43 -15.74
C LEU A 639 25.34 1.15 -14.25
N ARG A 640 24.71 2.02 -13.45
CA ARG A 640 24.47 1.81 -12.02
C ARG A 640 23.24 0.93 -11.81
N VAL A 641 23.17 0.23 -10.67
CA VAL A 641 22.08 -0.71 -10.35
C VAL A 641 21.22 -0.17 -9.22
N VAL A 642 19.98 0.17 -9.52
CA VAL A 642 18.92 0.41 -8.53
C VAL A 642 18.18 -0.91 -8.28
N MET A 643 17.79 -1.16 -7.03
CA MET A 643 16.95 -2.29 -6.65
C MET A 643 15.56 -1.82 -6.21
N ASP A 644 14.52 -2.49 -6.67
CA ASP A 644 13.19 -2.38 -6.07
C ASP A 644 13.18 -2.99 -4.66
N VAL A 645 12.54 -2.33 -3.71
CA VAL A 645 12.48 -2.76 -2.31
C VAL A 645 11.07 -2.60 -1.74
N VAL A 646 10.51 -3.74 -1.34
CA VAL A 646 9.09 -3.90 -1.01
C VAL A 646 8.92 -4.11 0.50
N TYR A 647 9.35 -3.14 1.30
CA TYR A 647 9.27 -3.24 2.76
C TYR A 647 7.86 -2.96 3.32
N ASN A 648 6.93 -2.48 2.49
CA ASN A 648 5.60 -2.03 2.92
C ASN A 648 4.64 -3.18 3.31
N HIS A 649 4.93 -4.42 2.89
CA HIS A 649 4.16 -5.62 3.25
C HIS A 649 5.05 -6.88 3.27
N THR A 650 4.51 -8.01 3.76
CA THR A 650 5.03 -9.37 3.48
C THR A 650 4.02 -10.19 2.69
N ASN A 651 4.46 -11.23 1.98
CA ASN A 651 3.57 -12.18 1.30
C ASN A 651 2.55 -12.82 2.25
N SER A 652 2.96 -13.13 3.50
CA SER A 652 2.10 -13.81 4.47
C SER A 652 2.37 -13.39 5.92
N SER A 653 1.38 -13.64 6.78
CA SER A 653 1.36 -13.34 8.21
C SER A 653 0.73 -14.51 8.99
N GLY A 654 0.54 -14.37 10.30
CA GLY A 654 -0.02 -15.43 11.12
C GLY A 654 0.89 -16.66 11.15
N GLN A 655 0.27 -17.84 11.15
CA GLN A 655 0.95 -19.13 11.21
C GLN A 655 1.10 -19.79 9.83
N ASP A 656 0.95 -19.03 8.74
CA ASP A 656 1.17 -19.53 7.38
C ASP A 656 2.60 -20.06 7.18
N ALA A 657 2.78 -21.05 6.29
CA ALA A 657 4.09 -21.63 6.01
C ALA A 657 5.14 -20.61 5.56
N LYS A 658 4.75 -19.59 4.79
CA LYS A 658 5.60 -18.51 4.26
C LYS A 658 5.59 -17.24 5.14
N SER A 659 4.96 -17.29 6.32
CA SER A 659 5.05 -16.22 7.33
C SER A 659 6.37 -16.35 8.11
N VAL A 660 7.28 -15.38 8.00
CA VAL A 660 8.53 -15.37 8.78
C VAL A 660 8.35 -14.54 10.06
N LEU A 661 8.09 -13.23 9.89
CA LEU A 661 8.09 -12.24 10.97
C LEU A 661 7.03 -12.53 12.06
N ASP A 662 5.80 -12.82 11.65
CA ASP A 662 4.65 -13.00 12.56
C ASP A 662 4.67 -14.37 13.29
N ARG A 663 5.52 -15.30 12.84
CA ARG A 663 5.78 -16.57 13.54
C ARG A 663 6.82 -16.46 14.65
N ILE A 664 7.61 -15.38 14.65
CA ILE A 664 8.64 -15.07 15.66
C ILE A 664 8.10 -14.07 16.69
N VAL A 665 7.46 -12.98 16.24
CA VAL A 665 6.84 -11.97 17.14
C VAL A 665 5.42 -11.64 16.65
N PRO A 666 4.41 -12.45 17.03
CA PRO A 666 3.04 -12.29 16.56
C PRO A 666 2.43 -10.92 16.89
N GLY A 667 1.91 -10.23 15.87
CA GLY A 667 1.24 -8.93 15.98
C GLY A 667 2.17 -7.74 16.20
N TYR A 668 3.47 -7.84 15.87
CA TYR A 668 4.44 -6.75 16.00
C TYR A 668 4.88 -6.14 14.66
N TYR A 669 5.33 -6.97 13.71
CA TYR A 669 5.90 -6.47 12.45
C TYR A 669 4.83 -6.01 11.45
N HIS A 670 3.58 -6.46 11.63
CA HIS A 670 2.44 -6.13 10.80
C HIS A 670 1.61 -4.99 11.38
N ARG A 671 1.08 -4.13 10.50
CA ARG A 671 0.16 -3.06 10.90
C ARG A 671 -1.22 -3.63 11.12
N LEU A 672 -1.86 -3.19 12.21
CA LEU A 672 -3.14 -3.73 12.65
C LEU A 672 -4.26 -2.67 12.60
N SER A 673 -5.44 -3.12 12.19
CA SER A 673 -6.71 -2.39 12.32
C SER A 673 -7.11 -2.23 13.78
N ASP A 674 -8.16 -1.45 14.08
CA ASP A 674 -8.63 -1.26 15.45
C ASP A 674 -9.19 -2.54 16.09
N ASP A 675 -9.67 -3.52 15.32
CA ASP A 675 -10.03 -4.85 15.82
C ASP A 675 -8.81 -5.81 15.91
N GLY A 676 -7.62 -5.32 15.55
CA GLY A 676 -6.37 -6.06 15.61
C GLY A 676 -6.16 -7.02 14.44
N ASN A 677 -6.88 -6.92 13.34
CA ASN A 677 -6.57 -7.71 12.13
C ASN A 677 -5.43 -7.05 11.36
N VAL A 678 -4.64 -7.84 10.62
CA VAL A 678 -3.58 -7.29 9.76
C VAL A 678 -4.23 -6.48 8.64
N GLU A 679 -3.75 -5.26 8.43
CA GLU A 679 -4.19 -4.39 7.35
C GLU A 679 -3.65 -4.93 6.01
N THR A 680 -4.44 -4.85 4.94
CA THR A 680 -4.08 -5.41 3.62
C THR A 680 -4.33 -4.42 2.48
N SER A 681 -4.15 -3.12 2.74
CA SER A 681 -4.41 -2.08 1.74
C SER A 681 -3.39 -2.04 0.61
N THR A 682 -2.18 -2.57 0.82
CA THR A 682 -1.10 -2.64 -0.19
C THR A 682 -1.46 -3.63 -1.31
N CYS A 683 -1.67 -4.88 -0.91
CA CYS A 683 -2.12 -6.04 -1.68
C CYS A 683 -2.11 -7.27 -0.75
N CYS A 684 -1.04 -7.37 0.05
CA CYS A 684 -0.73 -8.49 0.93
C CYS A 684 -0.77 -8.04 2.41
N GLN A 685 0.22 -8.39 3.23
CA GLN A 685 0.17 -8.19 4.69
C GLN A 685 0.98 -6.97 5.11
N ASN A 686 0.34 -5.81 5.31
CA ASN A 686 1.02 -4.52 5.54
C ASN A 686 1.98 -4.57 6.75
N THR A 687 3.19 -4.02 6.62
CA THR A 687 4.14 -3.89 7.73
C THR A 687 3.91 -2.61 8.54
N ALA A 688 4.23 -2.65 9.83
CA ALA A 688 4.20 -1.51 10.74
C ALA A 688 5.60 -0.89 10.87
N SER A 689 6.07 -0.19 9.84
CA SER A 689 7.39 0.45 9.88
C SER A 689 7.55 1.55 10.95
N GLU A 690 6.46 2.01 11.57
CA GLU A 690 6.40 2.85 12.77
C GLU A 690 6.80 2.12 14.08
N ASN A 691 7.02 0.81 14.03
CA ASN A 691 7.56 0.00 15.12
C ASN A 691 9.09 -0.15 14.95
N ALA A 692 9.84 0.08 16.03
CA ALA A 692 11.28 0.36 15.97
C ALA A 692 12.12 -0.77 15.34
N MET A 693 11.75 -2.03 15.56
CA MET A 693 12.48 -3.18 15.02
C MET A 693 12.10 -3.50 13.56
N MET A 694 10.97 -2.98 13.06
CA MET A 694 10.64 -3.00 11.63
C MET A 694 11.36 -1.88 10.87
N GLU A 695 11.45 -0.67 11.45
CA GLU A 695 12.35 0.39 10.95
C GLU A 695 13.80 -0.12 10.87
N LYS A 696 14.28 -0.80 11.93
CA LYS A 696 15.61 -1.38 11.95
C LYS A 696 15.81 -2.45 10.87
N LEU A 697 14.87 -3.38 10.69
CA LEU A 697 14.95 -4.42 9.65
C LEU A 697 15.05 -3.80 8.24
N LEU A 698 14.24 -2.77 7.96
CA LEU A 698 14.30 -2.02 6.71
C LEU A 698 15.68 -1.39 6.50
N ILE A 699 16.21 -0.67 7.48
CA ILE A 699 17.49 0.04 7.35
C ILE A 699 18.68 -0.93 7.29
N ASP A 700 18.76 -1.92 8.17
CA ASP A 700 19.83 -2.92 8.19
C ASP A 700 19.87 -3.73 6.87
N SER A 701 18.71 -4.05 6.30
CA SER A 701 18.60 -4.70 4.99
C SER A 701 19.15 -3.81 3.86
N VAL A 702 18.69 -2.56 3.76
CA VAL A 702 19.20 -1.61 2.73
C VAL A 702 20.70 -1.35 2.88
N VAL A 703 21.21 -1.24 4.10
CA VAL A 703 22.67 -1.11 4.35
C VAL A 703 23.43 -2.37 3.91
N THR A 704 22.85 -3.56 4.05
CA THR A 704 23.44 -4.80 3.55
C THR A 704 23.48 -4.83 2.02
N TRP A 705 22.41 -4.42 1.33
CA TRP A 705 22.40 -4.27 -0.12
C TRP A 705 23.40 -3.22 -0.61
N ALA A 706 23.49 -2.07 0.07
CA ALA A 706 24.45 -1.01 -0.24
C ALA A 706 25.91 -1.46 -0.07
N THR A 707 26.24 -2.19 1.00
CA THR A 707 27.64 -2.53 1.34
C THR A 707 28.10 -3.89 0.81
N ALA A 708 27.33 -4.96 1.07
CA ALA A 708 27.71 -6.32 0.68
C ALA A 708 27.43 -6.60 -0.80
N TYR A 709 26.43 -5.96 -1.39
CA TYR A 709 26.02 -6.13 -2.79
C TYR A 709 26.29 -4.90 -3.68
N LYS A 710 26.83 -3.82 -3.12
CA LYS A 710 27.18 -2.57 -3.83
C LYS A 710 26.03 -2.02 -4.69
N VAL A 711 24.79 -2.08 -4.22
CA VAL A 711 23.64 -1.48 -4.91
C VAL A 711 23.78 0.05 -4.96
N ASP A 712 23.49 0.68 -6.10
CA ASP A 712 23.65 2.11 -6.37
C ASP A 712 22.40 2.95 -6.05
N GLY A 713 21.26 2.32 -5.76
CA GLY A 713 20.06 3.04 -5.30
C GLY A 713 18.87 2.14 -5.04
N PHE A 714 17.80 2.73 -4.50
CA PHE A 714 16.64 1.99 -4.01
C PHE A 714 15.33 2.66 -4.42
N ARG A 715 14.43 1.90 -5.07
CA ARG A 715 13.04 2.28 -5.35
C ARG A 715 12.16 1.65 -4.28
N PHE A 716 11.53 2.47 -3.44
CA PHE A 716 10.59 2.02 -2.41
C PHE A 716 9.20 1.86 -3.01
N ASP A 717 8.77 0.61 -3.11
CA ASP A 717 7.40 0.22 -3.42
C ASP A 717 6.45 0.75 -2.36
N LEU A 718 5.31 1.31 -2.80
CA LEU A 718 4.28 1.94 -1.96
C LEU A 718 4.87 2.75 -0.79
N MET A 719 5.87 3.59 -1.06
CA MET A 719 6.62 4.34 -0.05
C MET A 719 5.73 5.15 0.91
N GLY A 720 4.54 5.60 0.46
CA GLY A 720 3.51 6.21 1.31
C GLY A 720 2.98 5.37 2.48
N HIS A 721 3.29 4.06 2.54
CA HIS A 721 3.02 3.18 3.69
C HIS A 721 4.14 3.16 4.73
N HIS A 722 5.22 3.90 4.50
CA HIS A 722 6.31 4.11 5.45
C HIS A 722 6.24 5.47 6.14
N MET A 723 6.77 5.57 7.37
CA MET A 723 6.95 6.85 8.04
C MET A 723 8.06 7.68 7.38
N LYS A 724 7.84 8.99 7.19
CA LYS A 724 8.85 9.94 6.67
C LYS A 724 10.14 9.90 7.49
N SER A 725 10.05 9.69 8.80
CA SER A 725 11.21 9.53 9.70
C SER A 725 12.18 8.45 9.22
N ASN A 726 11.65 7.34 8.73
CA ASN A 726 12.42 6.14 8.40
C ASN A 726 13.26 6.38 7.15
N LEU A 727 12.68 7.01 6.13
CA LEU A 727 13.36 7.37 4.89
C LEU A 727 14.41 8.47 5.13
N VAL A 728 14.12 9.47 5.98
CA VAL A 728 15.11 10.50 6.37
C VAL A 728 16.26 9.90 7.17
N LYS A 729 15.98 8.97 8.10
CA LYS A 729 16.99 8.21 8.86
C LYS A 729 17.83 7.33 7.93
N LEU A 730 17.20 6.69 6.94
CA LEU A 730 17.89 5.90 5.92
C LEU A 730 18.83 6.75 5.07
N ARG A 731 18.39 7.90 4.54
CA ARG A 731 19.22 8.86 3.79
C ARG A 731 20.47 9.23 4.59
N ALA A 732 20.29 9.66 5.85
CA ALA A 732 21.40 9.99 6.74
C ALA A 732 22.31 8.80 7.09
N THR A 733 21.78 7.57 7.08
CA THR A 733 22.56 6.33 7.29
C THR A 733 23.39 5.99 6.05
N LEU A 734 22.84 6.15 4.85
CA LEU A 734 23.56 6.00 3.58
C LEU A 734 24.64 7.08 3.44
N ASP A 735 24.35 8.35 3.77
CA ASP A 735 25.33 9.46 3.69
C ASP A 735 26.57 9.29 4.58
N ALA A 736 26.52 8.36 5.54
CA ALA A 736 27.61 7.98 6.43
C ALA A 736 28.45 6.77 5.93
N LEU A 737 28.06 6.13 4.82
CA LEU A 737 28.84 5.07 4.17
C LEU A 737 29.93 5.67 3.28
N THR A 738 31.15 5.16 3.40
CA THR A 738 32.34 5.68 2.70
C THR A 738 33.14 4.57 2.02
N VAL A 739 33.85 4.90 0.93
CA VAL A 739 34.61 3.90 0.16
C VAL A 739 35.70 3.25 1.02
N GLU A 740 36.32 4.02 1.91
CA GLU A 740 37.42 3.60 2.78
C GLU A 740 37.01 2.65 3.92
N LYS A 741 35.76 2.73 4.39
CA LYS A 741 35.23 1.95 5.53
C LYS A 741 34.23 0.88 5.11
N ASP A 742 33.37 1.20 4.15
CA ASP A 742 32.16 0.45 3.77
C ASP A 742 32.21 -0.04 2.32
N GLY A 743 33.23 0.37 1.54
CA GLY A 743 33.43 -0.06 0.16
C GLY A 743 32.52 0.60 -0.88
N VAL A 744 31.73 1.60 -0.49
CA VAL A 744 30.82 2.38 -1.36
C VAL A 744 30.77 3.85 -0.96
N ASP A 745 30.60 4.76 -1.92
CA ASP A 745 30.20 6.14 -1.65
C ASP A 745 28.67 6.19 -1.47
N GLY A 746 28.22 6.26 -0.23
CA GLY A 746 26.80 6.26 0.08
C GLY A 746 26.05 7.54 -0.29
N LYS A 747 26.76 8.65 -0.54
CA LYS A 747 26.13 9.89 -1.05
C LYS A 747 25.77 9.79 -2.52
N ALA A 748 26.50 8.95 -3.26
CA ALA A 748 26.16 8.58 -4.63
C ALA A 748 25.09 7.46 -4.71
N ILE A 749 24.59 6.94 -3.57
CA ILE A 749 23.45 6.01 -3.54
C ILE A 749 22.16 6.82 -3.51
N TYR A 750 21.32 6.66 -4.53
CA TYR A 750 20.06 7.41 -4.66
C TYR A 750 18.85 6.66 -4.08
N VAL A 751 17.82 7.39 -3.63
CA VAL A 751 16.61 6.81 -3.03
C VAL A 751 15.38 7.55 -3.57
N TYR A 752 14.38 6.77 -4.00
CA TYR A 752 13.08 7.27 -4.44
C TYR A 752 11.98 6.25 -4.15
N GLY A 753 10.72 6.59 -4.41
CA GLY A 753 9.63 5.62 -4.27
C GLY A 753 8.25 6.16 -4.58
N GLU A 754 7.24 5.37 -4.23
CA GLU A 754 5.83 5.66 -4.50
C GLU A 754 5.15 6.41 -3.37
N GLY A 755 5.21 7.75 -3.43
CA GLY A 755 4.58 8.63 -2.43
C GLY A 755 3.05 8.73 -2.50
N TRP A 756 2.34 7.67 -2.88
CA TRP A 756 0.87 7.63 -2.92
C TRP A 756 0.28 7.69 -1.50
N ASP A 757 -0.84 8.39 -1.29
CA ASP A 757 -1.47 8.52 0.04
C ASP A 757 -2.84 7.84 0.05
N PHE A 758 -2.95 6.67 0.68
CA PHE A 758 -4.16 5.84 0.68
C PHE A 758 -4.17 4.82 1.84
N GLY A 759 -5.24 4.01 1.90
CA GLY A 759 -5.39 2.96 2.92
C GLY A 759 -5.52 3.51 4.34
N GLU A 760 -5.03 2.74 5.32
CA GLU A 760 -4.99 3.09 6.73
C GLU A 760 -4.02 4.23 7.09
N MET A 761 -3.20 4.65 6.12
CA MET A 761 -2.13 5.66 6.26
C MET A 761 -2.58 7.06 5.84
N LEU A 762 -3.63 7.13 5.01
CA LEU A 762 -4.21 8.31 4.38
C LEU A 762 -4.24 9.53 5.31
N GLY A 763 -3.75 10.67 4.84
CA GLY A 763 -3.80 11.92 5.58
C GLY A 763 -2.93 11.95 6.84
N ASN A 764 -1.90 11.10 6.93
CA ASN A 764 -1.03 10.90 8.10
C ASN A 764 -1.71 10.18 9.29
N ALA A 765 -2.74 9.37 9.05
CA ALA A 765 -3.58 8.79 10.11
C ALA A 765 -2.83 7.93 11.15
N ARG A 766 -1.68 7.34 10.79
CA ARG A 766 -0.80 6.55 11.69
C ARG A 766 0.49 7.29 12.08
N GLY A 767 0.67 8.54 11.65
CA GLY A 767 1.93 9.29 11.73
C GLY A 767 2.30 9.88 10.36
N ILE A 768 3.29 10.78 10.32
CA ILE A 768 3.68 11.46 9.07
C ILE A 768 4.31 10.45 8.11
N ASN A 769 3.56 10.08 7.08
CA ASN A 769 3.93 9.08 6.10
C ASN A 769 4.68 9.67 4.89
N ALA A 770 5.41 8.85 4.13
CA ALA A 770 6.34 9.30 3.09
C ALA A 770 5.65 9.57 1.72
N THR A 771 4.59 10.39 1.75
CA THR A 771 3.84 10.83 0.57
C THR A 771 4.61 11.85 -0.28
N GLN A 772 4.22 12.04 -1.54
CA GLN A 772 4.77 13.07 -2.44
C GLN A 772 4.89 14.46 -1.79
N ALA A 773 3.82 14.92 -1.15
CA ALA A 773 3.79 16.23 -0.49
C ALA A 773 4.61 16.26 0.81
N ASN A 774 4.68 15.13 1.54
CA ASN A 774 5.48 15.03 2.75
C ASN A 774 6.98 14.90 2.45
N MET A 775 7.39 14.28 1.34
CA MET A 775 8.81 14.06 1.02
C MET A 775 9.53 15.27 0.41
N ALA A 776 8.82 16.34 0.07
CA ALA A 776 9.42 17.60 -0.35
C ALA A 776 10.41 18.16 0.71
N GLY A 777 11.59 18.59 0.25
CA GLY A 777 12.70 19.05 1.09
C GLY A 777 13.49 17.94 1.80
N THR A 778 13.51 16.72 1.25
CA THR A 778 14.29 15.59 1.77
C THR A 778 15.39 15.08 0.83
N GLY A 779 15.36 15.45 -0.46
CA GLY A 779 16.26 14.89 -1.48
C GLY A 779 15.96 13.42 -1.83
N ILE A 780 14.76 12.94 -1.53
CA ILE A 780 14.27 11.58 -1.87
C ILE A 780 13.17 11.73 -2.91
N GLY A 781 13.28 10.98 -4.01
CA GLY A 781 12.37 11.10 -5.15
C GLY A 781 10.99 10.50 -4.93
N THR A 782 9.97 11.08 -5.57
CA THR A 782 8.67 10.40 -5.78
C THR A 782 8.22 10.43 -7.24
N PHE A 783 7.50 9.39 -7.66
CA PHE A 783 6.92 9.30 -8.99
C PHE A 783 5.92 10.43 -9.31
N ASN A 784 5.91 10.88 -10.57
CA ASN A 784 5.05 11.96 -11.06
C ASN A 784 3.93 11.47 -11.97
N ASP A 785 2.80 11.15 -11.35
CA ASP A 785 1.52 10.84 -11.97
C ASP A 785 0.92 12.01 -12.76
N ARG A 786 1.19 13.28 -12.41
CA ARG A 786 0.61 14.47 -13.09
C ARG A 786 1.01 14.50 -14.57
N LEU A 787 2.30 14.32 -14.85
CA LEU A 787 2.82 14.34 -16.22
C LEU A 787 2.43 13.06 -16.98
N ARG A 788 2.47 11.90 -16.32
CA ARG A 788 2.01 10.60 -16.85
C ARG A 788 0.59 10.70 -17.41
N ASP A 789 -0.33 11.22 -16.61
CA ASP A 789 -1.77 11.27 -16.91
C ASP A 789 -2.10 12.35 -17.95
N ALA A 790 -1.47 13.52 -17.87
CA ALA A 790 -1.58 14.56 -18.89
C ALA A 790 -1.03 14.14 -20.26
N ALA A 791 0.07 13.37 -20.28
CA ALA A 791 0.66 12.86 -21.51
C ALA A 791 -0.20 11.75 -22.14
N ARG A 792 -0.48 10.66 -21.38
CA ARG A 792 -1.27 9.50 -21.84
C ARG A 792 -2.70 9.89 -22.17
N GLY A 793 -3.37 10.61 -21.26
CA GLY A 793 -4.81 10.85 -21.26
C GLY A 793 -5.54 9.98 -20.24
N GLY A 794 -6.38 10.59 -19.41
CA GLY A 794 -6.98 9.91 -18.26
C GLY A 794 -5.94 9.55 -17.20
N GLY A 795 -6.18 8.48 -16.45
CA GLY A 795 -5.28 7.83 -15.50
C GLY A 795 -5.69 6.36 -15.25
N PRO A 796 -5.00 5.62 -14.37
CA PRO A 796 -5.18 4.17 -14.14
C PRO A 796 -6.62 3.68 -13.87
N PHE A 797 -7.47 4.55 -13.32
CA PHE A 797 -8.86 4.24 -12.94
C PHE A 797 -9.91 5.02 -13.75
N SER A 798 -9.52 5.55 -14.93
CA SER A 798 -10.39 6.33 -15.83
C SER A 798 -10.88 5.52 -17.04
N GLY A 799 -11.45 6.18 -18.06
CA GLY A 799 -11.76 5.52 -19.32
C GLY A 799 -10.49 5.12 -20.07
N LEU A 800 -10.36 3.83 -20.42
CA LEU A 800 -9.20 3.30 -21.17
C LEU A 800 -8.90 4.12 -22.44
N GLN A 801 -9.93 4.65 -23.10
CA GLN A 801 -9.82 5.43 -24.34
C GLN A 801 -9.85 6.97 -24.14
N ASP A 802 -9.78 7.50 -22.92
CA ASP A 802 -9.61 8.94 -22.65
C ASP A 802 -8.28 9.42 -23.24
N GLN A 803 -8.31 10.45 -24.09
CA GLN A 803 -7.13 10.99 -24.76
C GLN A 803 -6.45 12.12 -23.98
N GLY A 804 -5.15 12.28 -24.21
CA GLY A 804 -4.28 13.28 -23.61
C GLY A 804 -3.39 13.96 -24.65
N PHE A 805 -2.30 14.58 -24.17
CA PHE A 805 -1.43 15.42 -24.99
C PHE A 805 -0.74 14.66 -26.14
N ILE A 806 -0.30 13.41 -25.94
CA ILE A 806 0.38 12.63 -26.98
C ILE A 806 -0.61 11.82 -27.83
N SER A 807 -1.71 11.34 -27.23
CA SER A 807 -2.64 10.38 -27.83
C SER A 807 -3.75 11.00 -28.70
N GLY A 808 -3.78 12.33 -28.83
CA GLY A 808 -4.52 13.03 -29.89
C GLY A 808 -5.74 13.86 -29.48
N LEU A 809 -5.93 14.14 -28.19
CA LEU A 809 -7.03 14.98 -27.70
C LEU A 809 -7.17 16.29 -28.50
N LEU A 810 -8.42 16.72 -28.77
CA LEU A 810 -8.81 17.86 -29.63
C LEU A 810 -8.39 17.75 -31.11
N SER A 811 -7.13 17.49 -31.40
CA SER A 811 -6.56 17.58 -32.76
C SER A 811 -6.82 16.35 -33.63
N ALA A 812 -6.87 15.17 -33.02
CA ALA A 812 -7.14 13.88 -33.65
C ALA A 812 -8.00 13.01 -32.70
N PRO A 813 -9.26 13.40 -32.45
CA PRO A 813 -10.15 12.68 -31.53
C PRO A 813 -10.42 11.26 -32.05
N ASN A 814 -10.50 10.30 -31.13
CA ASN A 814 -10.86 8.92 -31.42
C ASN A 814 -12.39 8.73 -31.51
N ASN A 815 -12.84 7.50 -31.74
CA ASN A 815 -14.26 7.18 -31.96
C ASN A 815 -15.13 7.16 -30.68
N THR A 816 -14.58 7.54 -29.52
CA THR A 816 -15.31 7.62 -28.23
C THR A 816 -15.69 9.06 -27.88
N ASN A 817 -16.62 9.23 -26.94
CA ASN A 817 -17.09 10.55 -26.55
C ASN A 817 -16.09 11.29 -25.64
N GLN A 818 -15.12 11.97 -26.24
CA GLN A 818 -14.19 12.88 -25.55
C GLN A 818 -14.86 14.20 -25.06
N GLY A 819 -16.17 14.36 -25.25
CA GLY A 819 -16.92 15.59 -24.99
C GLY A 819 -16.89 16.60 -26.14
N ALA A 820 -17.58 17.72 -25.98
CA ALA A 820 -17.63 18.79 -26.98
C ALA A 820 -16.24 19.43 -27.19
N GLU A 821 -15.97 19.97 -28.38
CA GLU A 821 -14.67 20.55 -28.77
C GLU A 821 -14.12 21.57 -27.75
N ALA A 822 -14.98 22.44 -27.21
CA ALA A 822 -14.59 23.40 -26.18
C ALA A 822 -14.13 22.72 -24.86
N ALA A 823 -14.73 21.60 -24.48
CA ALA A 823 -14.34 20.82 -23.30
C ALA A 823 -13.07 19.99 -23.57
N GLN A 824 -12.88 19.47 -24.79
CA GLN A 824 -11.62 18.85 -25.20
C GLN A 824 -10.46 19.85 -25.19
N LYS A 825 -10.70 21.08 -25.69
CA LYS A 825 -9.72 22.18 -25.62
C LYS A 825 -9.41 22.53 -24.17
N GLU A 826 -10.40 22.72 -23.32
CA GLU A 826 -10.22 23.00 -21.89
C GLU A 826 -9.38 21.91 -21.21
N ARG A 827 -9.71 20.63 -21.43
CA ARG A 827 -8.96 19.48 -20.89
C ARG A 827 -7.50 19.44 -21.41
N LEU A 828 -7.28 19.69 -22.71
CA LEU A 828 -5.94 19.75 -23.29
C LEU A 828 -5.11 20.93 -22.74
N LEU A 829 -5.75 22.05 -22.40
CA LEU A 829 -5.08 23.19 -21.75
C LEU A 829 -4.71 22.87 -20.30
N VAL A 830 -5.59 22.19 -19.54
CA VAL A 830 -5.28 21.67 -18.19
C VAL A 830 -4.08 20.72 -18.23
N TYR A 831 -4.10 19.73 -19.14
CA TYR A 831 -2.99 18.81 -19.35
C TYR A 831 -1.71 19.53 -19.78
N GLY A 832 -1.81 20.59 -20.58
CA GLY A 832 -0.69 21.46 -20.91
C GLY A 832 -0.02 22.08 -19.68
N ASP A 833 -0.82 22.55 -18.70
CA ASP A 833 -0.29 23.12 -17.46
C ASP A 833 0.31 22.04 -16.53
N TRP A 834 -0.30 20.85 -16.44
CA TRP A 834 0.29 19.71 -15.70
C TRP A 834 1.64 19.30 -16.28
N ILE A 835 1.77 19.24 -17.61
CA ILE A 835 3.05 18.93 -18.28
C ILE A 835 4.06 20.05 -18.05
N ARG A 836 3.66 21.33 -18.12
CA ARG A 836 4.55 22.47 -17.80
C ARG A 836 5.10 22.35 -16.38
N VAL A 837 4.27 22.05 -15.38
CA VAL A 837 4.73 21.84 -14.00
C VAL A 837 5.64 20.61 -13.90
N GLY A 838 5.29 19.48 -14.51
CA GLY A 838 6.14 18.28 -14.51
C GLY A 838 7.52 18.52 -15.15
N LEU A 839 7.58 19.27 -16.25
CA LEU A 839 8.82 19.63 -16.95
C LEU A 839 9.80 20.46 -16.10
N THR A 840 9.36 21.12 -15.02
CA THR A 840 10.24 21.86 -14.09
C THR A 840 10.83 21.00 -12.97
N GLY A 841 10.65 19.68 -13.01
CA GLY A 841 10.95 18.84 -11.85
C GLY A 841 9.80 18.85 -10.85
N ASN A 842 8.59 19.19 -11.31
CA ASN A 842 7.33 19.22 -10.54
C ASN A 842 7.33 20.16 -9.32
N LEU A 843 8.10 21.25 -9.41
CA LEU A 843 8.34 22.21 -8.34
C LEU A 843 7.07 22.93 -7.92
N LYS A 844 6.79 22.93 -6.60
CA LYS A 844 5.59 23.56 -6.04
C LYS A 844 5.63 25.09 -6.18
N ASP A 845 6.80 25.72 -6.03
CA ASP A 845 6.94 27.17 -5.94
C ASP A 845 7.25 27.84 -7.31
N TYR A 846 7.45 27.04 -8.36
CA TYR A 846 7.79 27.55 -9.70
C TYR A 846 6.64 28.40 -10.27
N PRO A 847 6.88 29.66 -10.72
CA PRO A 847 5.86 30.54 -11.25
C PRO A 847 5.57 30.26 -12.73
N LEU A 848 4.29 30.05 -13.08
CA LEU A 848 3.82 29.93 -14.46
C LEU A 848 2.60 30.80 -14.73
N VAL A 849 2.39 31.15 -16.00
CA VAL A 849 1.11 31.68 -16.49
C VAL A 849 0.26 30.49 -16.91
N ASP A 850 -0.85 30.27 -16.20
CA ASP A 850 -1.77 29.17 -16.48
C ASP A 850 -2.57 29.38 -17.78
N ARG A 851 -3.32 28.37 -18.18
CA ARG A 851 -4.32 28.38 -19.25
C ARG A 851 -5.37 29.50 -19.17
N THR A 852 -5.62 30.10 -18.02
CA THR A 852 -6.56 31.22 -17.85
C THR A 852 -5.89 32.57 -18.08
N GLY A 853 -4.55 32.61 -18.08
CA GLY A 853 -3.74 33.83 -18.18
C GLY A 853 -3.36 34.41 -16.82
N LYS A 854 -3.60 33.67 -15.73
CA LYS A 854 -3.25 34.06 -14.36
C LYS A 854 -1.86 33.53 -14.02
N THR A 855 -1.04 34.35 -13.34
CA THR A 855 0.20 33.86 -12.72
C THR A 855 -0.14 33.02 -11.48
N VAL A 856 0.33 31.78 -11.46
CA VAL A 856 0.20 30.82 -10.35
C VAL A 856 1.56 30.20 -10.06
N THR A 857 1.70 29.52 -8.93
CA THR A 857 2.80 28.59 -8.68
C THR A 857 2.41 27.17 -9.14
N GLY A 858 3.35 26.25 -9.25
CA GLY A 858 3.06 24.83 -9.55
C GLY A 858 2.11 24.18 -8.53
N GLU A 859 2.17 24.58 -7.26
CA GLU A 859 1.23 24.19 -6.21
C GLU A 859 -0.19 24.73 -6.45
N GLY A 860 -0.30 25.90 -7.08
CA GLY A 860 -1.55 26.58 -7.42
C GLY A 860 -2.26 26.05 -8.66
N VAL A 861 -1.70 25.03 -9.33
CA VAL A 861 -2.35 24.30 -10.42
C VAL A 861 -3.06 23.08 -9.82
N ASP A 862 -4.38 22.98 -10.01
CA ASP A 862 -5.18 21.83 -9.58
C ASP A 862 -4.87 20.59 -10.41
N TYR A 863 -4.73 19.46 -9.72
CA TYR A 863 -4.65 18.12 -10.27
C TYR A 863 -5.69 17.24 -9.54
N ASN A 864 -6.91 17.22 -10.07
CA ASN A 864 -8.02 16.40 -9.57
C ASN A 864 -8.37 16.68 -8.08
N GLY A 865 -8.26 17.94 -7.63
CA GLY A 865 -8.43 18.33 -6.22
C GLY A 865 -7.16 18.26 -5.36
N ALA A 866 -6.06 17.69 -5.89
CA ALA A 866 -4.73 17.74 -5.31
C ALA A 866 -3.86 18.83 -5.97
N LYS A 867 -2.68 19.07 -5.40
CA LYS A 867 -1.70 20.05 -5.91
C LYS A 867 -0.87 19.40 -7.01
N ALA A 868 -0.77 20.02 -8.19
CA ALA A 868 0.04 19.48 -9.28
C ALA A 868 1.52 19.44 -8.91
N GLY A 869 2.12 20.62 -8.67
CA GLY A 869 3.50 20.75 -8.18
C GLY A 869 3.60 20.53 -6.67
N TYR A 870 4.62 19.79 -6.23
CA TYR A 870 4.81 19.42 -4.82
C TYR A 870 6.26 19.42 -4.34
N THR A 871 7.26 19.28 -5.22
CA THR A 871 8.68 19.21 -4.82
C THR A 871 9.25 20.58 -4.44
N LEU A 872 10.36 20.58 -3.71
CA LEU A 872 11.20 21.78 -3.50
C LEU A 872 12.45 21.77 -4.39
N ASP A 873 12.85 20.59 -4.89
CA ASP A 873 14.08 20.41 -5.66
C ASP A 873 13.88 19.39 -6.81
N PRO A 874 14.48 19.58 -8.00
CA PRO A 874 14.28 18.67 -9.13
C PRO A 874 14.69 17.23 -8.85
N GLN A 875 15.66 16.97 -7.95
CA GLN A 875 16.02 15.59 -7.58
C GLN A 875 14.88 14.82 -6.87
N GLU A 876 13.84 15.52 -6.40
CA GLU A 876 12.72 14.93 -5.66
C GLU A 876 11.60 14.39 -6.57
N VAL A 877 11.77 14.45 -7.89
CA VAL A 877 10.79 13.88 -8.83
C VAL A 877 11.37 12.81 -9.76
N ILE A 878 10.60 11.73 -9.92
CA ILE A 878 10.77 10.71 -10.94
C ILE A 878 9.68 10.92 -12.00
N THR A 879 10.07 11.43 -13.17
CA THR A 879 9.16 11.75 -14.28
C THR A 879 9.04 10.55 -15.21
N TYR A 880 7.81 10.13 -15.53
CA TYR A 880 7.53 8.95 -16.34
C TYR A 880 6.21 9.05 -17.13
N VAL A 881 6.03 8.17 -18.13
CA VAL A 881 4.75 7.95 -18.83
C VAL A 881 4.35 6.46 -18.93
N SER A 882 5.18 5.59 -18.36
CA SER A 882 5.10 4.12 -18.46
C SER A 882 6.01 3.51 -17.40
N ALA A 883 5.56 2.38 -16.86
CA ALA A 883 6.23 1.53 -15.86
C ALA A 883 5.83 0.07 -16.15
N HIS A 884 6.27 -0.85 -15.32
CA HIS A 884 5.89 -2.26 -15.37
C HIS A 884 4.38 -2.47 -15.18
N ASP A 885 3.72 -1.60 -14.39
CA ASP A 885 2.31 -1.60 -14.04
C ASP A 885 1.44 -0.75 -15.01
N ASN A 886 0.15 -1.08 -15.08
CA ASN A 886 -0.80 -0.61 -16.11
C ASN A 886 -0.36 -1.02 -17.52
N GLU A 887 -0.97 -0.43 -18.56
CA GLU A 887 -0.59 -0.72 -19.93
C GLU A 887 0.76 -0.06 -20.29
N THR A 888 1.55 -0.71 -21.16
CA THR A 888 2.76 -0.09 -21.72
C THR A 888 2.42 1.20 -22.47
N LEU A 889 3.41 2.07 -22.73
CA LEU A 889 3.18 3.29 -23.50
C LEU A 889 2.59 2.99 -24.88
N PHE A 890 3.03 1.90 -25.52
CA PHE A 890 2.52 1.47 -26.82
C PHE A 890 1.06 1.02 -26.73
N ASP A 891 0.75 0.14 -25.79
CA ASP A 891 -0.61 -0.39 -25.59
C ASP A 891 -1.60 0.73 -25.26
N ALA A 892 -1.22 1.67 -24.39
CA ALA A 892 -2.00 2.86 -24.07
C ALA A 892 -2.23 3.75 -25.31
N ILE A 893 -1.23 3.90 -26.18
CA ILE A 893 -1.38 4.62 -27.46
C ILE A 893 -2.32 3.86 -28.41
N GLN A 894 -2.28 2.52 -28.45
CA GLN A 894 -3.23 1.75 -29.27
C GLN A 894 -4.67 1.92 -28.80
N LEU A 895 -4.92 1.91 -27.48
CA LEU A 895 -6.24 2.13 -26.89
C LEU A 895 -6.80 3.53 -27.15
N LYS A 896 -5.93 4.56 -27.11
CA LYS A 896 -6.35 5.97 -27.08
C LYS A 896 -6.30 6.66 -28.45
N ALA A 897 -5.43 6.26 -29.38
CA ALA A 897 -5.34 6.90 -30.70
C ALA A 897 -6.53 6.53 -31.63
N PRO A 898 -6.86 7.36 -32.63
CA PRO A 898 -7.86 7.02 -33.66
C PRO A 898 -7.54 5.68 -34.34
N ARG A 899 -8.56 4.84 -34.55
CA ARG A 899 -8.39 3.42 -34.92
C ARG A 899 -7.78 3.18 -36.29
N ASP A 900 -7.90 4.14 -37.20
CA ASP A 900 -7.36 4.16 -38.56
C ASP A 900 -6.00 4.90 -38.69
N LEU A 901 -5.48 5.47 -37.60
CA LEU A 901 -4.19 6.18 -37.61
C LEU A 901 -3.03 5.22 -37.94
N ALA A 902 -2.22 5.58 -38.93
CA ALA A 902 -1.10 4.77 -39.42
C ALA A 902 0.01 4.58 -38.37
N MET A 903 0.74 3.45 -38.44
CA MET A 903 1.76 3.08 -37.45
C MET A 903 2.82 4.17 -37.23
N ALA A 904 3.37 4.76 -38.30
CA ALA A 904 4.38 5.82 -38.19
C ALA A 904 3.93 7.04 -37.37
N GLU A 905 2.62 7.35 -37.34
CA GLU A 905 2.06 8.40 -36.50
C GLU A 905 1.95 7.96 -35.03
N ARG A 906 1.67 6.67 -34.76
CA ARG A 906 1.68 6.09 -33.41
C ARG A 906 3.09 6.02 -32.83
N VAL A 907 4.09 5.69 -33.66
CA VAL A 907 5.52 5.80 -33.29
C VAL A 907 5.87 7.23 -32.90
N ARG A 908 5.32 8.24 -33.59
CA ARG A 908 5.49 9.64 -33.18
C ARG A 908 4.80 9.99 -31.86
N MET A 909 3.63 9.41 -31.57
CA MET A 909 2.99 9.54 -30.25
C MET A 909 3.88 8.97 -29.14
N GLN A 910 4.46 7.77 -29.34
CA GLN A 910 5.40 7.13 -28.41
C GLN A 910 6.61 8.05 -28.19
N ASN A 911 7.27 8.42 -29.29
CA ASN A 911 8.48 9.24 -29.30
C ASN A 911 8.27 10.60 -28.62
N LEU A 912 7.08 11.20 -28.75
CA LEU A 912 6.71 12.43 -28.04
C LEU A 912 6.55 12.20 -26.53
N GLY A 913 5.95 11.08 -26.11
CA GLY A 913 5.89 10.68 -24.70
C GLY A 913 7.28 10.54 -24.08
N LEU A 914 8.18 9.82 -24.77
CA LEU A 914 9.58 9.69 -24.35
C LEU A 914 10.30 11.05 -24.32
N SER A 915 10.00 11.96 -25.25
CA SER A 915 10.58 13.31 -25.26
C SER A 915 10.18 14.15 -24.04
N LEU A 916 8.91 14.11 -23.63
CA LEU A 916 8.43 14.85 -22.46
C LEU A 916 9.17 14.42 -21.18
N VAL A 917 9.47 13.12 -21.06
CA VAL A 917 10.20 12.55 -19.93
C VAL A 917 11.71 12.83 -20.03
N ALA A 918 12.35 12.54 -21.15
CA ALA A 918 13.81 12.67 -21.31
C ALA A 918 14.31 14.12 -21.14
N LEU A 919 13.50 15.10 -21.54
CA LEU A 919 13.85 16.52 -21.54
C LEU A 919 13.26 17.31 -20.36
N SER A 920 12.59 16.65 -19.40
CA SER A 920 12.18 17.31 -18.14
C SER A 920 13.39 17.63 -17.26
N GLN A 921 13.27 18.64 -16.40
CA GLN A 921 14.11 18.71 -15.20
C GLN A 921 13.73 17.58 -14.23
N GLY A 922 14.57 17.33 -13.23
CA GLY A 922 14.46 16.15 -12.37
C GLY A 922 14.85 14.87 -13.09
N ILE A 923 14.44 13.71 -12.58
CA ILE A 923 14.98 12.40 -12.99
C ILE A 923 14.01 11.70 -13.96
N PRO A 924 14.42 11.42 -15.22
CA PRO A 924 13.60 10.67 -16.17
C PRO A 924 13.62 9.17 -15.88
N PHE A 925 12.50 8.53 -16.11
CA PHE A 925 12.28 7.10 -15.91
C PHE A 925 11.56 6.49 -17.12
N PHE A 926 12.02 5.32 -17.54
CA PHE A 926 11.51 4.58 -18.69
C PHE A 926 11.34 3.10 -18.33
N HIS A 927 10.25 2.49 -18.80
CA HIS A 927 10.04 1.06 -18.69
C HIS A 927 10.79 0.33 -19.80
N ALA A 928 11.43 -0.80 -19.49
CA ALA A 928 12.23 -1.52 -20.47
C ALA A 928 11.41 -1.90 -21.70
N GLY A 929 11.90 -1.52 -22.88
CA GLY A 929 11.24 -1.73 -24.15
C GLY A 929 10.28 -0.62 -24.57
N ASP A 930 10.12 0.47 -23.81
CA ASP A 930 9.45 1.69 -24.28
C ASP A 930 10.11 2.24 -25.56
N GLU A 931 11.43 2.13 -25.65
CA GLU A 931 12.25 2.40 -26.83
C GLU A 931 12.09 1.36 -27.96
N LEU A 932 11.47 0.22 -27.68
CA LEU A 932 11.20 -0.87 -28.64
C LEU A 932 9.71 -1.04 -28.97
N LEU A 933 8.88 -0.04 -28.63
CA LEU A 933 7.41 -0.09 -28.79
C LEU A 933 6.76 -1.24 -28.02
N ARG A 934 7.38 -1.74 -26.93
CA ARG A 934 6.96 -2.95 -26.20
C ARG A 934 5.48 -2.92 -25.87
N SER A 935 4.82 -4.01 -26.20
CA SER A 935 3.44 -4.35 -25.85
C SER A 935 3.44 -5.52 -24.87
N LYS A 936 2.39 -5.61 -24.06
CA LYS A 936 2.01 -6.81 -23.31
C LYS A 936 0.66 -7.35 -23.80
N SER A 937 0.35 -7.13 -25.08
CA SER A 937 -0.92 -7.48 -25.74
C SER A 937 -2.16 -6.89 -25.04
N LEU A 938 -2.06 -5.63 -24.61
CA LEU A 938 -3.08 -4.90 -23.82
C LEU A 938 -3.27 -5.38 -22.36
N ASP A 939 -2.35 -6.18 -21.80
CA ASP A 939 -2.42 -6.55 -20.38
C ASP A 939 -2.09 -5.36 -19.45
N ARG A 940 -3.04 -4.99 -18.60
CA ARG A 940 -2.88 -3.93 -17.60
C ARG A 940 -2.21 -4.36 -16.30
N ASN A 941 -2.13 -5.66 -16.00
CA ASN A 941 -1.62 -6.16 -14.71
C ASN A 941 -0.87 -7.49 -14.90
N SER A 942 0.33 -7.38 -15.46
CA SER A 942 1.06 -8.51 -16.05
C SER A 942 1.99 -9.25 -15.08
N TYR A 943 1.80 -9.07 -13.77
CA TYR A 943 2.65 -9.62 -12.71
C TYR A 943 2.78 -11.15 -12.75
N ASN A 944 1.70 -11.83 -13.11
CA ASN A 944 1.59 -13.28 -13.17
C ASN A 944 1.07 -13.73 -14.56
N SER A 945 1.55 -13.05 -15.61
CA SER A 945 1.20 -13.27 -17.03
C SER A 945 2.31 -13.98 -17.83
N GLY A 946 3.30 -14.54 -17.13
CA GLY A 946 4.34 -15.40 -17.70
C GLY A 946 5.30 -14.72 -18.68
N ASP A 947 6.22 -15.53 -19.21
CA ASP A 947 7.20 -15.14 -20.25
C ASP A 947 6.54 -14.69 -21.56
N TRP A 948 5.29 -15.08 -21.80
CA TRP A 948 4.57 -14.89 -23.06
C TRP A 948 4.10 -13.45 -23.25
N PHE A 949 3.35 -12.89 -22.28
CA PHE A 949 2.87 -11.51 -22.39
C PHE A 949 3.97 -10.49 -22.06
N ASN A 950 4.91 -10.82 -21.16
CA ASN A 950 5.98 -9.90 -20.76
C ASN A 950 7.20 -9.86 -21.71
N LYS A 951 7.26 -10.66 -22.77
CA LYS A 951 8.44 -10.80 -23.65
C LYS A 951 9.10 -9.46 -24.08
N LEU A 952 10.40 -9.34 -23.83
CA LEU A 952 11.32 -8.44 -24.54
C LEU A 952 11.98 -9.17 -25.73
N ASP A 953 12.33 -8.42 -26.79
CA ASP A 953 12.87 -8.98 -28.03
C ASP A 953 14.03 -8.12 -28.60
N TRP A 954 15.25 -8.42 -28.16
CA TRP A 954 16.47 -7.71 -28.57
C TRP A 954 16.85 -7.92 -30.04
N THR A 955 16.18 -8.83 -30.76
CA THR A 955 16.35 -8.98 -32.21
C THR A 955 15.64 -7.88 -33.02
N TYR A 956 14.80 -7.08 -32.36
CA TYR A 956 13.98 -6.01 -32.94
C TYR A 956 12.96 -6.51 -33.99
N GLN A 957 12.67 -7.81 -34.03
CA GLN A 957 11.73 -8.39 -35.01
C GLN A 957 10.26 -8.36 -34.56
N SER A 958 10.00 -8.14 -33.27
CA SER A 958 8.66 -8.04 -32.69
C SER A 958 8.67 -7.08 -31.50
N ASN A 959 7.55 -6.41 -31.24
CA ASN A 959 7.30 -5.66 -30.00
C ASN A 959 6.36 -6.40 -29.03
N ASN A 960 6.00 -7.64 -29.36
CA ASN A 960 5.01 -8.47 -28.66
C ASN A 960 3.51 -8.05 -28.80
N TRP A 961 3.15 -7.16 -29.75
CA TRP A 961 1.74 -6.87 -30.03
C TRP A 961 1.02 -8.02 -30.75
N GLY A 962 -0.23 -8.28 -30.35
CA GLY A 962 -1.11 -9.26 -30.99
C GLY A 962 -0.62 -10.69 -30.78
N VAL A 963 -0.50 -11.10 -29.52
CA VAL A 963 -0.08 -12.46 -29.12
C VAL A 963 -1.18 -13.20 -28.34
N GLY A 964 -2.44 -12.92 -28.69
CA GLY A 964 -3.62 -13.34 -27.93
C GLY A 964 -4.12 -12.25 -27.00
N LEU A 965 -5.32 -12.47 -26.45
CA LEU A 965 -5.90 -11.60 -25.42
C LEU A 965 -5.14 -11.74 -24.11
N PRO A 966 -5.06 -10.65 -23.32
CA PRO A 966 -4.41 -10.67 -22.01
C PRO A 966 -5.28 -11.37 -20.96
N PRO A 967 -4.68 -11.90 -19.85
CA PRO A 967 -5.36 -12.76 -18.90
C PRO A 967 -6.69 -12.25 -18.34
N ALA A 968 -7.69 -13.14 -18.31
CA ALA A 968 -9.09 -12.81 -18.07
C ALA A 968 -9.35 -12.04 -16.76
N ALA A 969 -8.67 -12.41 -15.67
CA ALA A 969 -8.95 -11.93 -14.32
C ALA A 969 -8.97 -10.39 -14.19
N ASP A 970 -8.09 -9.70 -14.91
CA ASP A 970 -8.00 -8.24 -14.90
C ASP A 970 -8.49 -7.57 -16.21
N ASN A 971 -8.80 -8.35 -17.25
CA ASN A 971 -8.95 -7.85 -18.61
C ASN A 971 -10.22 -8.31 -19.36
N GLU A 972 -10.94 -9.36 -18.90
CA GLU A 972 -12.05 -9.98 -19.67
C GLU A 972 -13.17 -9.00 -20.02
N GLY A 973 -13.53 -8.11 -19.08
CA GLY A 973 -14.54 -7.06 -19.31
C GLY A 973 -14.20 -6.11 -20.47
N ASN A 974 -12.91 -6.01 -20.84
CA ASN A 974 -12.42 -5.18 -21.93
C ASN A 974 -12.15 -5.96 -23.23
N TRP A 975 -12.27 -7.28 -23.24
CA TRP A 975 -11.95 -8.11 -24.42
C TRP A 975 -12.76 -7.77 -25.67
N GLN A 976 -13.98 -7.23 -25.53
CA GLN A 976 -14.79 -6.76 -26.66
C GLN A 976 -14.18 -5.54 -27.39
N LEU A 977 -13.43 -4.70 -26.67
CA LEU A 977 -12.61 -3.64 -27.25
C LEU A 977 -11.31 -4.23 -27.83
N PHE A 978 -10.67 -5.17 -27.11
CA PHE A 978 -9.34 -5.66 -27.44
C PHE A 978 -9.32 -6.58 -28.69
N LYS A 979 -10.29 -7.50 -28.83
CA LYS A 979 -10.37 -8.45 -29.98
C LYS A 979 -10.20 -7.77 -31.35
N PRO A 980 -11.02 -6.76 -31.74
CA PRO A 980 -10.92 -6.09 -33.05
C PRO A 980 -9.71 -5.16 -33.22
N MET A 981 -8.89 -4.97 -32.17
CA MET A 981 -7.61 -4.26 -32.23
C MET A 981 -6.44 -5.22 -32.42
N LEU A 982 -6.37 -6.28 -31.61
CA LEU A 982 -5.33 -7.31 -31.70
C LEU A 982 -5.39 -8.09 -33.03
N ALA A 983 -6.60 -8.26 -33.58
CA ALA A 983 -6.84 -8.85 -34.90
C ALA A 983 -6.33 -7.99 -36.08
N ASP A 984 -6.02 -6.70 -35.88
CA ASP A 984 -5.61 -5.82 -36.98
C ASP A 984 -4.08 -5.78 -37.16
N ALA A 985 -3.62 -6.38 -38.27
CA ALA A 985 -2.23 -6.37 -38.68
C ALA A 985 -1.65 -4.95 -38.91
N ALA A 986 -2.47 -3.94 -39.19
CA ALA A 986 -2.03 -2.54 -39.31
C ALA A 986 -1.69 -1.88 -37.96
N LEU A 987 -2.08 -2.49 -36.83
CA LEU A 987 -1.69 -2.06 -35.49
C LEU A 987 -0.44 -2.79 -34.96
N LYS A 988 0.11 -3.74 -35.73
CA LYS A 988 1.41 -4.37 -35.42
C LYS A 988 2.56 -3.57 -36.05
N PRO A 989 3.59 -3.16 -35.30
CA PRO A 989 4.71 -2.41 -35.84
C PRO A 989 5.67 -3.32 -36.62
N SER A 990 6.34 -2.75 -37.61
CA SER A 990 7.43 -3.43 -38.32
C SER A 990 8.76 -3.30 -37.56
N PRO A 991 9.79 -4.10 -37.90
CA PRO A 991 11.14 -3.90 -37.38
C PRO A 991 11.68 -2.48 -37.65
N ALA A 992 11.27 -1.82 -38.74
CA ALA A 992 11.68 -0.44 -39.03
C ALA A 992 11.04 0.58 -38.07
N ASP A 993 9.80 0.36 -37.64
CA ASP A 993 9.12 1.18 -36.63
C ASP A 993 9.81 1.04 -35.26
N ILE A 994 10.13 -0.20 -34.86
CA ILE A 994 10.86 -0.53 -33.63
C ILE A 994 12.26 0.12 -33.63
N LEU A 995 13.01 -0.01 -34.73
CA LEU A 995 14.32 0.62 -34.87
C LEU A 995 14.25 2.16 -34.82
N ARG A 996 13.19 2.78 -35.37
CA ARG A 996 12.96 4.22 -35.27
C ARG A 996 12.60 4.64 -33.84
N ALA A 997 11.81 3.89 -33.08
CA ALA A 997 11.59 4.17 -31.66
C ALA A 997 12.91 4.17 -30.87
N ARG A 998 13.75 3.14 -31.08
CA ARG A 998 15.04 2.99 -30.38
C ARG A 998 15.99 4.13 -30.68
N ASP A 999 16.20 4.43 -31.96
CA ASP A 999 17.06 5.53 -32.38
C ASP A 999 16.56 6.88 -31.81
N HIS A 1000 15.26 7.05 -31.54
CA HIS A 1000 14.71 8.32 -31.03
C HIS A 1000 14.99 8.48 -29.55
N PHE A 1001 14.87 7.39 -28.80
CA PHE A 1001 15.29 7.34 -27.41
C PHE A 1001 16.79 7.63 -27.27
N GLU A 1002 17.63 7.06 -28.13
CA GLU A 1002 19.07 7.37 -28.17
C GLU A 1002 19.35 8.84 -28.53
N GLU A 1003 18.63 9.41 -29.50
CA GLU A 1003 18.71 10.85 -29.83
C GLU A 1003 18.36 11.73 -28.61
N LEU A 1004 17.30 11.38 -27.86
CA LEU A 1004 16.88 12.09 -26.65
C LEU A 1004 17.89 11.98 -25.50
N LEU A 1005 18.42 10.78 -25.23
CA LEU A 1005 19.46 10.57 -24.22
C LEU A 1005 20.71 11.41 -24.53
N ALA A 1006 21.14 11.44 -25.80
CA ALA A 1006 22.27 12.26 -26.24
C ALA A 1006 21.99 13.77 -26.11
N ILE A 1007 20.77 14.23 -26.35
CA ILE A 1007 20.35 15.63 -26.12
C ILE A 1007 20.38 15.97 -24.62
N ARG A 1008 19.80 15.14 -23.74
CA ARG A 1008 19.84 15.35 -22.29
C ARG A 1008 21.29 15.39 -21.76
N LYS A 1009 22.14 14.52 -22.29
CA LYS A 1009 23.57 14.44 -21.95
C LYS A 1009 24.35 15.67 -22.43
N SER A 1010 24.04 16.24 -23.59
CA SER A 1010 24.83 17.33 -24.21
C SER A 1010 24.89 18.64 -23.42
N SER A 1011 23.93 18.91 -22.53
CA SER A 1011 23.86 20.17 -21.80
C SER A 1011 23.31 20.03 -20.37
N ARG A 1012 23.91 20.79 -19.44
CA ARG A 1012 23.40 20.96 -18.07
C ARG A 1012 22.03 21.65 -18.02
N LEU A 1013 21.62 22.34 -19.10
CA LEU A 1013 20.30 22.99 -19.15
C LEU A 1013 19.13 22.00 -19.02
N PHE A 1014 19.31 20.71 -19.34
CA PHE A 1014 18.30 19.66 -19.12
C PHE A 1014 18.40 18.98 -17.73
N ARG A 1015 19.36 19.41 -16.90
CA ARG A 1015 19.83 18.75 -15.67
C ARG A 1015 20.27 19.80 -14.64
N LEU A 1016 19.38 20.75 -14.35
CA LEU A 1016 19.62 21.81 -13.37
C LEU A 1016 19.56 21.25 -11.95
N ARG A 1017 20.41 21.78 -11.05
CA ARG A 1017 20.79 21.16 -9.77
C ARG A 1017 19.98 21.63 -8.57
N THR A 1018 19.09 22.61 -8.75
CA THR A 1018 18.24 23.10 -7.66
C THR A 1018 16.92 23.66 -8.18
N GLY A 1019 15.89 23.69 -7.31
CA GLY A 1019 14.62 24.36 -7.62
C GLY A 1019 14.79 25.86 -7.93
N ALA A 1020 15.84 26.49 -7.37
CA ALA A 1020 16.20 27.89 -7.65
C ALA A 1020 16.78 28.07 -9.07
N GLU A 1021 17.68 27.18 -9.51
CA GLU A 1021 18.18 27.20 -10.89
C GLU A 1021 17.06 26.98 -11.90
N VAL A 1022 16.15 26.02 -11.66
CA VAL A 1022 15.01 25.81 -12.56
C VAL A 1022 14.12 27.06 -12.63
N THR A 1023 13.79 27.66 -11.48
CA THR A 1023 12.97 28.87 -11.40
C THR A 1023 13.61 30.08 -12.09
N GLN A 1024 14.94 30.17 -12.09
CA GLN A 1024 15.67 31.26 -12.74
C GLN A 1024 15.89 31.02 -14.25
N LEU A 1025 16.15 29.78 -14.67
CA LEU A 1025 16.72 29.46 -15.98
C LEU A 1025 15.74 28.76 -16.93
N VAL A 1026 14.59 28.27 -16.45
CA VAL A 1026 13.53 27.63 -17.27
C VAL A 1026 12.29 28.52 -17.30
N HIS A 1027 11.74 28.75 -18.48
CA HIS A 1027 10.53 29.54 -18.72
C HIS A 1027 9.61 28.84 -19.74
N PHE A 1028 8.31 29.13 -19.71
CA PHE A 1028 7.35 28.62 -20.70
C PHE A 1028 6.73 29.72 -21.56
N GLU A 1029 6.91 29.55 -22.86
CA GLU A 1029 6.24 30.28 -23.92
C GLU A 1029 4.92 29.56 -24.31
N ASN A 1030 4.10 30.20 -25.14
CA ASN A 1030 2.79 29.68 -25.57
C ASN A 1030 1.89 29.31 -24.35
N THR A 1031 1.60 30.29 -23.51
CA THR A 1031 0.80 30.20 -22.26
C THR A 1031 -0.45 31.09 -22.32
N GLY A 1032 -1.32 31.04 -21.31
CA GLY A 1032 -2.57 31.82 -21.29
C GLY A 1032 -3.70 31.25 -22.17
N PRO A 1033 -4.86 31.93 -22.26
CA PRO A 1033 -6.07 31.42 -22.91
C PRO A 1033 -5.99 31.42 -24.45
N ASN A 1034 -5.02 32.17 -24.99
CA ASN A 1034 -4.76 32.33 -26.42
C ASN A 1034 -3.63 31.43 -26.93
N GLN A 1035 -3.08 30.54 -26.09
CA GLN A 1035 -2.05 29.58 -26.50
C GLN A 1035 -2.56 28.64 -27.61
N ILE A 1036 -1.64 28.22 -28.49
CA ILE A 1036 -1.85 27.14 -29.46
C ILE A 1036 -2.05 25.84 -28.66
N PRO A 1037 -3.24 25.21 -28.66
CA PRO A 1037 -3.48 23.99 -27.87
C PRO A 1037 -2.66 22.82 -28.41
N GLY A 1038 -2.12 21.97 -27.53
CA GLY A 1038 -1.27 20.84 -27.93
C GLY A 1038 0.15 21.22 -28.36
N LEU A 1039 0.58 22.48 -28.12
CA LEU A 1039 1.96 22.92 -28.28
C LEU A 1039 2.52 23.43 -26.95
N ILE A 1040 3.63 22.86 -26.48
CA ILE A 1040 4.40 23.39 -25.34
C ILE A 1040 5.74 23.88 -25.86
N VAL A 1041 6.12 25.10 -25.46
CA VAL A 1041 7.40 25.70 -25.82
C VAL A 1041 8.15 26.03 -24.53
N MET A 1042 9.19 25.26 -24.23
CA MET A 1042 10.03 25.41 -23.06
C MET A 1042 11.33 26.10 -23.45
N ALA A 1043 11.59 27.27 -22.88
CA ALA A 1043 12.80 28.04 -23.10
C ALA A 1043 13.74 27.88 -21.90
N MET A 1044 15.03 27.63 -22.16
CA MET A 1044 16.05 27.48 -21.14
C MET A 1044 17.28 28.31 -21.49
N GLN A 1045 17.79 29.09 -20.54
CA GLN A 1045 18.92 30.00 -20.76
C GLN A 1045 19.85 30.06 -19.54
N ASP A 1046 21.16 30.01 -19.78
CA ASP A 1046 22.20 30.26 -18.76
C ASP A 1046 22.49 31.78 -18.62
N HIS A 1047 22.87 32.20 -17.41
CA HIS A 1047 23.09 33.60 -17.02
C HIS A 1047 24.47 33.83 -16.36
N GLY A 1048 25.53 33.27 -16.96
CA GLY A 1048 26.91 33.36 -16.47
C GLY A 1048 27.79 34.41 -17.14
N THR A 1049 28.01 35.56 -16.49
CA THR A 1049 29.09 36.57 -16.73
C THR A 1049 29.22 37.26 -18.09
N SER A 1050 28.60 36.77 -19.18
CA SER A 1050 28.52 37.47 -20.47
C SER A 1050 27.10 37.36 -21.04
N GLU A 1051 26.65 38.40 -21.76
CA GLU A 1051 25.26 38.50 -22.25
C GLU A 1051 24.91 37.47 -23.36
N GLU A 1052 25.92 36.77 -23.90
CA GLU A 1052 25.81 35.64 -24.83
C GLU A 1052 25.75 34.28 -24.09
N GLY A 1053 24.82 34.15 -23.13
CA GLY A 1053 24.60 32.90 -22.39
C GLY A 1053 24.00 31.77 -23.25
N LYS A 1054 24.39 30.51 -22.98
CA LYS A 1054 23.89 29.31 -23.69
C LYS A 1054 22.37 29.20 -23.60
N ARG A 1055 21.72 28.80 -24.71
CA ARG A 1055 20.25 28.63 -24.78
C ARG A 1055 19.84 27.27 -25.35
N ALA A 1056 18.70 26.77 -24.90
CA ALA A 1056 17.98 25.64 -25.47
C ALA A 1056 16.47 25.91 -25.47
N ILE A 1057 15.84 25.88 -26.65
CA ILE A 1057 14.39 26.06 -26.83
C ILE A 1057 13.80 24.73 -27.32
N VAL A 1058 12.88 24.15 -26.56
CA VAL A 1058 12.24 22.86 -26.87
C VAL A 1058 10.78 23.10 -27.23
N LEU A 1059 10.38 22.67 -28.43
CA LEU A 1059 8.99 22.69 -28.89
C LEU A 1059 8.44 21.26 -28.93
N PHE A 1060 7.48 20.96 -28.06
CA PHE A 1060 6.72 19.71 -28.04
C PHE A 1060 5.38 19.93 -28.74
N ASN A 1061 5.21 19.39 -29.95
CA ASN A 1061 3.95 19.47 -30.69
C ASN A 1061 3.20 18.14 -30.64
N GLY A 1062 2.13 18.05 -29.85
CA GLY A 1062 1.21 16.89 -29.78
C GLY A 1062 0.16 16.86 -30.90
N THR A 1063 -0.01 17.95 -31.64
CA THR A 1063 -1.03 18.03 -32.69
C THR A 1063 -0.65 17.23 -33.95
N ASN A 1064 -1.68 16.85 -34.71
CA ASN A 1064 -1.56 16.22 -36.03
C ASN A 1064 -1.20 17.19 -37.18
N ALA A 1065 -0.86 18.44 -36.86
CA ALA A 1065 -0.49 19.47 -37.84
C ALA A 1065 0.87 20.08 -37.52
N ALA A 1066 1.57 20.61 -38.52
CA ALA A 1066 2.75 21.43 -38.27
C ALA A 1066 2.34 22.75 -37.61
N GLN A 1067 3.01 23.12 -36.52
CA GLN A 1067 2.75 24.35 -35.78
C GLN A 1067 3.84 25.39 -36.07
N THR A 1068 3.48 26.67 -35.98
CA THR A 1068 4.41 27.79 -36.06
C THR A 1068 4.19 28.74 -34.89
N PHE A 1069 5.15 28.76 -33.96
CA PHE A 1069 5.18 29.70 -32.84
C PHE A 1069 6.05 30.90 -33.20
N LYS A 1070 5.72 32.09 -32.69
CA LYS A 1070 6.50 33.33 -32.88
C LYS A 1070 6.46 34.17 -31.61
N ALA A 1071 7.63 34.66 -31.17
CA ALA A 1071 7.71 35.66 -30.13
C ALA A 1071 8.91 36.61 -30.37
N ASP A 1072 8.69 37.90 -30.13
CA ASP A 1072 9.62 38.96 -30.52
C ASP A 1072 10.98 38.87 -29.82
N GLY A 1073 11.04 38.29 -28.62
CA GLY A 1073 12.28 38.04 -27.87
C GLY A 1073 13.25 37.05 -28.55
N TYR A 1074 12.80 36.31 -29.57
CA TYR A 1074 13.64 35.40 -30.35
C TYR A 1074 14.08 36.00 -31.69
N LYS A 1075 13.79 37.27 -31.98
CA LYS A 1075 14.34 37.95 -33.18
C LYS A 1075 15.85 38.17 -33.03
N SER A 1076 16.57 38.08 -34.14
CA SER A 1076 18.03 38.27 -34.24
C SER A 1076 18.92 37.32 -33.43
N LEU A 1077 18.37 36.30 -32.76
CA LEU A 1077 19.18 35.27 -32.10
C LEU A 1077 19.82 34.32 -33.12
N LYS A 1078 20.92 33.67 -32.71
CA LYS A 1078 21.61 32.64 -33.50
C LYS A 1078 21.26 31.25 -32.97
N LEU A 1079 20.05 30.79 -33.27
CA LEU A 1079 19.59 29.44 -32.90
C LEU A 1079 19.64 28.50 -34.11
N LYS A 1080 19.96 27.23 -33.87
CA LYS A 1080 19.90 26.13 -34.85
C LYS A 1080 19.26 24.91 -34.22
N LEU A 1081 18.59 24.07 -35.04
CA LEU A 1081 18.16 22.73 -34.63
C LEU A 1081 19.35 21.97 -34.01
N HIS A 1082 19.14 21.22 -32.93
CA HIS A 1082 20.23 20.57 -32.20
C HIS A 1082 21.03 19.63 -33.11
N PRO A 1083 22.37 19.55 -33.02
CA PRO A 1083 23.19 18.76 -33.95
C PRO A 1083 22.76 17.29 -34.09
N VAL A 1084 22.36 16.65 -32.99
CA VAL A 1084 21.78 15.30 -32.99
C VAL A 1084 20.52 15.22 -33.87
N GLN A 1085 19.63 16.21 -33.79
CA GLN A 1085 18.40 16.25 -34.60
C GLN A 1085 18.67 16.66 -36.05
N GLN A 1086 19.70 17.47 -36.34
CA GLN A 1086 20.16 17.70 -37.72
C GLN A 1086 20.67 16.39 -38.36
N ALA A 1087 21.33 15.54 -37.58
CA ALA A 1087 21.84 14.23 -37.99
C ALA A 1087 20.81 13.08 -37.88
N SER A 1088 19.60 13.35 -37.36
CA SER A 1088 18.56 12.34 -37.06
C SER A 1088 18.27 11.42 -38.24
N THR A 1089 17.93 10.16 -37.95
CA THR A 1089 17.41 9.23 -38.97
C THR A 1089 15.96 9.55 -39.36
N ASP A 1090 15.25 10.42 -38.61
CA ASP A 1090 13.92 10.92 -38.98
C ASP A 1090 14.05 12.09 -39.98
N PRO A 1091 13.56 11.96 -41.23
CA PRO A 1091 13.55 13.07 -42.16
C PRO A 1091 12.62 14.22 -41.73
N VAL A 1092 11.61 13.96 -40.88
CA VAL A 1092 10.62 14.96 -40.49
C VAL A 1092 11.18 15.96 -39.48
N VAL A 1093 11.80 15.52 -38.37
CA VAL A 1093 12.39 16.45 -37.38
C VAL A 1093 13.44 17.38 -38.00
N ARG A 1094 14.18 16.91 -39.03
CA ARG A 1094 15.12 17.72 -39.82
C ARG A 1094 14.48 18.86 -40.63
N THR A 1095 13.15 18.86 -40.80
CA THR A 1095 12.41 19.99 -41.41
C THR A 1095 12.01 21.08 -40.40
N SER A 1096 12.26 20.86 -39.09
CA SER A 1096 12.02 21.87 -38.06
C SER A 1096 12.94 23.07 -38.25
N ALA A 1097 12.36 24.27 -38.31
CA ALA A 1097 13.06 25.47 -38.73
C ALA A 1097 12.93 26.61 -37.71
N TYR A 1098 13.94 27.47 -37.68
CA TYR A 1098 13.92 28.73 -36.93
C TYR A 1098 14.27 29.88 -37.87
N ASP A 1099 13.50 30.97 -37.80
CA ASP A 1099 13.68 32.19 -38.56
C ASP A 1099 14.00 33.36 -37.62
N ALA A 1100 15.26 33.79 -37.65
CA ALA A 1100 15.77 34.91 -36.88
C ALA A 1100 15.16 36.28 -37.27
N ALA A 1101 14.62 36.43 -38.49
CA ALA A 1101 14.00 37.69 -38.91
C ALA A 1101 12.60 37.89 -38.27
N THR A 1102 11.82 36.82 -38.10
CA THR A 1102 10.51 36.90 -37.44
C THR A 1102 10.50 36.46 -35.97
N GLY A 1103 11.57 35.83 -35.46
CA GLY A 1103 11.55 35.18 -34.14
C GLY A 1103 10.64 33.95 -34.12
N GLY A 1104 10.57 33.26 -35.26
CA GLY A 1104 9.62 32.18 -35.50
C GLY A 1104 10.25 30.79 -35.47
N PHE A 1105 9.51 29.82 -34.95
CA PHE A 1105 9.86 28.41 -34.92
C PHE A 1105 8.75 27.61 -35.59
N THR A 1106 9.11 26.75 -36.55
CA THR A 1106 8.19 25.81 -37.20
C THR A 1106 8.57 24.40 -36.78
N VAL A 1107 7.60 23.65 -36.22
CA VAL A 1107 7.76 22.26 -35.77
C VAL A 1107 6.70 21.38 -36.46
N PRO A 1108 7.08 20.24 -37.09
CA PRO A 1108 6.13 19.32 -37.72
C PRO A 1108 5.12 18.71 -36.73
N ALA A 1109 4.10 18.04 -37.26
CA ALA A 1109 3.14 17.25 -36.48
C ALA A 1109 3.85 16.22 -35.60
N ARG A 1110 3.32 15.97 -34.39
CA ARG A 1110 3.78 14.93 -33.45
C ARG A 1110 5.30 14.87 -33.29
N THR A 1111 5.95 16.03 -33.12
CA THR A 1111 7.40 16.16 -33.18
C THR A 1111 7.91 17.01 -32.01
N THR A 1112 9.06 16.60 -31.46
CA THR A 1112 9.84 17.40 -30.52
C THR A 1112 11.04 18.00 -31.25
N ALA A 1113 11.13 19.32 -31.30
CA ALA A 1113 12.24 20.04 -31.91
C ALA A 1113 13.01 20.84 -30.86
N VAL A 1114 14.33 20.65 -30.80
CA VAL A 1114 15.25 21.31 -29.85
C VAL A 1114 16.15 22.26 -30.62
N PHE A 1115 16.15 23.54 -30.28
CA PHE A 1115 16.98 24.57 -30.89
C PHE A 1115 17.99 25.14 -29.89
N VAL A 1116 19.25 25.29 -30.27
CA VAL A 1116 20.34 25.74 -29.39
C VAL A 1116 21.17 26.87 -29.99
N SER A 1117 21.84 27.64 -29.13
CA SER A 1117 22.79 28.71 -29.50
C SER A 1117 24.04 28.17 -30.20
N GLU A 1118 24.64 28.96 -31.10
CA GLU A 1118 25.80 28.54 -31.93
C GLU A 1118 27.15 28.43 -31.19
N ASP A 1119 27.25 28.88 -29.94
CA ASP A 1119 28.52 28.95 -29.21
C ASP A 1119 29.16 27.57 -29.03
N LYS A 1120 30.47 27.51 -29.32
CA LYS A 1120 31.21 26.25 -29.47
C LYS A 1120 30.96 25.30 -28.31
N VAL A 1121 30.38 24.15 -28.63
CA VAL A 1121 30.44 22.96 -27.79
C VAL A 1121 31.89 22.48 -27.79
N VAL A 1122 32.69 23.06 -26.88
CA VAL A 1122 33.95 22.45 -26.45
C VAL A 1122 33.57 21.29 -25.55
N ASP A 1123 33.90 20.09 -26.00
CA ASP A 1123 33.65 18.84 -25.28
C ASP A 1123 34.47 18.82 -23.97
N PRO A 1124 33.85 18.61 -22.79
CA PRO A 1124 34.59 18.46 -21.54
C PRO A 1124 35.18 17.05 -21.38
N ASP A 1125 35.92 16.58 -22.39
CA ASP A 1125 36.71 15.34 -22.34
C ASP A 1125 38.22 15.62 -22.20
N PRO A 1126 38.78 15.49 -20.99
CA PRO A 1126 40.21 15.54 -20.76
C PRO A 1126 40.85 14.13 -20.81
N GLN A 1127 41.26 13.73 -22.03
CA GLN A 1127 42.40 12.84 -22.34
C GLN A 1127 42.22 11.31 -22.18
N ASP A 1128 42.09 10.62 -23.32
CA ASP A 1128 42.83 9.38 -23.60
C ASP A 1128 44.11 9.72 -24.40
N PRO A 1129 45.32 9.67 -23.81
CA PRO A 1129 46.57 9.99 -24.50
C PRO A 1129 47.23 8.72 -25.08
N GLN A 1130 46.95 8.40 -26.34
CA GLN A 1130 47.68 7.34 -27.04
C GLN A 1130 49.13 7.75 -27.38
N ASP A 1131 50.07 6.99 -26.81
CA ASP A 1131 51.52 6.89 -27.02
C ASP A 1131 52.10 7.60 -28.27
N PRO A 1132 53.10 8.48 -28.07
CA PRO A 1132 54.37 8.21 -28.71
C PRO A 1132 55.64 8.46 -27.85
N GLN A 1133 56.46 7.40 -27.74
CA GLN A 1133 57.94 7.37 -27.64
C GLN A 1133 58.62 7.20 -26.25
N ASP A 1134 59.02 5.95 -25.99
CA ASP A 1134 60.40 5.49 -25.70
C ASP A 1134 61.28 6.28 -24.70
N PRO A 1135 61.47 5.76 -23.47
CA PRO A 1135 62.40 6.30 -22.47
C PRO A 1135 63.64 5.40 -22.19
N ASP A 1136 64.40 4.98 -23.21
CA ASP A 1136 65.80 4.55 -23.00
C ASP A 1136 66.79 5.74 -23.16
N LYS A 1137 67.90 5.69 -22.40
CA LYS A 1137 69.06 6.62 -22.39
C LYS A 1137 68.89 8.02 -21.76
N SER A 1138 69.20 8.03 -20.47
CA SER A 1138 70.34 8.75 -19.86
C SER A 1138 70.46 10.28 -19.90
N ASP A 1139 71.13 10.79 -18.87
CA ASP A 1139 71.62 12.17 -18.67
C ASP A 1139 70.51 13.23 -18.42
N GLY A 1140 70.65 14.12 -17.43
CA GLY A 1140 71.70 14.25 -16.43
C GLY A 1140 71.59 15.58 -15.68
N CYS A 1141 72.05 15.62 -14.42
CA CYS A 1141 71.83 16.72 -13.45
C CYS A 1141 70.36 16.86 -12.98
N GLY A 1142 70.07 17.20 -11.72
CA GLY A 1142 70.96 17.41 -10.57
C GLY A 1142 70.27 18.20 -9.45
N CYS A 1143 70.81 18.11 -8.23
CA CYS A 1143 70.45 18.92 -7.05
C CYS A 1143 69.10 18.61 -6.34
N GLN A 1144 69.17 17.64 -5.42
CA GLN A 1144 68.67 17.74 -4.03
C GLN A 1144 67.27 18.34 -3.76
N SER A 1145 66.28 17.46 -3.59
CA SER A 1145 65.08 17.77 -2.80
C SER A 1145 65.35 17.56 -1.30
N THR A 1146 65.52 18.66 -0.54
CA THR A 1146 65.53 18.61 0.93
C THR A 1146 64.16 18.95 1.50
N VAL A 1147 63.57 17.99 2.22
CA VAL A 1147 62.32 18.15 2.98
C VAL A 1147 62.46 19.21 4.08
N PRO A 1148 61.41 20.00 4.34
CA PRO A 1148 61.10 20.45 5.69
C PRO A 1148 59.72 19.95 6.14
N GLY A 1149 59.69 19.24 7.27
CA GLY A 1149 58.48 19.07 8.08
C GLY A 1149 58.18 20.35 8.89
N PRO A 1150 57.13 20.32 9.74
CA PRO A 1150 56.63 21.51 10.43
C PRO A 1150 57.44 21.90 11.67
N LEU A 1151 57.56 23.21 11.93
CA LEU A 1151 57.45 23.87 13.26
C LEU A 1151 57.54 25.40 13.11
N GLY A 1152 56.96 26.17 14.04
CA GLY A 1152 56.68 27.60 13.84
C GLY A 1152 57.41 28.60 14.77
N ALA A 1153 57.06 29.88 14.60
CA ALA A 1153 57.35 31.03 15.49
C ALA A 1153 56.18 32.05 15.34
N VAL A 1154 55.62 32.78 16.31
CA VAL A 1154 55.97 33.26 17.68
C VAL A 1154 56.37 34.75 17.72
N SER A 1155 55.66 35.52 18.57
CA SER A 1155 55.76 36.98 18.86
C SER A 1155 54.83 37.88 18.00
N LEU A 1156 54.31 39.04 18.48
CA LEU A 1156 54.81 39.90 19.57
C LEU A 1156 53.69 40.78 20.25
N LEU A 1157 53.52 40.67 21.59
CA LEU A 1157 52.98 41.68 22.56
C LEU A 1157 51.52 42.23 22.38
N MET A 1158 50.75 42.68 23.40
CA MET A 1158 50.88 42.78 24.89
C MET A 1158 49.47 42.76 25.58
N LEU A 1159 49.45 42.84 26.93
CA LEU A 1159 48.33 43.21 27.84
C LEU A 1159 47.32 42.12 28.32
N CYS A 1160 47.76 41.40 29.36
CA CYS A 1160 47.10 41.10 30.66
C CYS A 1160 45.56 41.05 30.81
N GLY A 1161 44.94 40.06 31.49
CA GLY A 1161 45.46 38.77 32.00
C GLY A 1161 44.79 38.23 33.30
N LEU A 1162 44.88 36.90 33.50
CA LEU A 1162 44.62 36.10 34.74
C LEU A 1162 43.18 36.10 35.31
N ALA A 1163 42.64 35.06 35.97
CA ALA A 1163 42.98 33.62 36.14
C ALA A 1163 41.70 32.90 36.68
N LEU A 1164 41.48 31.57 36.62
CA LEU A 1164 42.10 30.56 37.49
C LEU A 1164 41.82 29.09 37.07
N LYS A 1165 42.87 28.26 37.15
CA LYS A 1165 42.97 26.83 37.61
C LYS A 1165 41.82 25.81 37.43
N LEU A 1166 42.20 24.69 36.81
CA LEU A 1166 41.70 23.32 37.04
C LEU A 1166 41.69 22.90 38.53
N ARG A 1167 40.64 22.18 38.98
CA ARG A 1167 40.73 20.86 39.69
C ARG A 1167 39.39 20.31 40.22
N ARG A 1168 39.03 19.08 39.77
CA ARG A 1168 38.17 18.08 40.47
C ARG A 1168 36.69 18.53 40.68
N ARG A 1169 35.70 17.67 40.95
CA ARG A 1169 35.65 16.23 41.32
C ARG A 1169 34.24 15.69 40.98
N ARG A 1170 34.12 14.39 40.67
CA ARG A 1170 32.91 13.52 40.78
C ARG A 1170 31.52 14.20 40.80
N ALA A 1171 30.77 14.05 39.72
CA ALA A 1171 29.69 13.06 39.70
C ALA A 1171 29.95 12.14 38.50
#